data_AF-A0A9P1DKF0-F1
#
_entry.id   AF-A0A9P1DKF0-F1
#
_cell.length_a   1.000
_cell.length_b   1.000
_cell.length_c   1.000
_cell.angle_alpha   90.00
_cell.angle_beta   90.00
_cell.angle_gamma   90.00
#
_symmetry.space_group_name_H-M   'P 1'
#
loop_
_entity.id
_entity.type
_entity.pdbx_description
1 polymer ?
#
loop_
_entity_poly.entity_id
_entity_poly.type
_entity_poly.pdbx_seq_one_letter_code
_entity_poly.pdbx_strand_id
1 'polypeptide(L)'
;MDAELRDICERIDTKRRGYVSKLELVAAAQKDPEVAAFILPKKGFNIPGEATDEEIFDAVMDVFDLISQGKQRIKFTDLAAFFAKEEVDDSTETASELARMFDLLDADKSGSISKFEMFEAVKEKEEVATFLLPHLDGAQAMESEEAFNTIDRLFQNIACGKKRIEFADFEKYFKVKFNSIPQLSAADRAETKVLVIGPGFGQMLNPRQSAMIQDAGYQVNFFHGIPNPEMRTFDAAPYLEKIKAEIDVFQPHVVASASKGGIYLLGLWEAGYWRGPSLLLNAHPRCKELPQGVPVVVAHGSNDEVYPTTRDHLEKLIATGTENMCFLYHTADSGRLPTKHLTRKGDKHNMESLLVRDMLPRLIDATLCPGGPEATSGVDEQKLFEVPKGSEEWTTVETIFWAEPKETPVYGVQGNWDKVQLRNIQRVENLAQLEGCAKPYFESLGRNIEEQGVEFDPELHTSWAFHGGLSENLESIVSCRMAGFQPLAAGSRGSLVWGSGTYFAREARYVSEGGFCGKPNPDGTRQMLLCLLMTGLPCLGDPQHKGVLPFRNKPHRYHSSVDSLSSPEIFITQHAGAALPAYLITFYSTRCPALSTSSCYRQGGFLLPGWDDSSELGTSRFLTAAGAPLPILDRFCDFGKEVA
;
A
#
# COMPACT_ATOMS: atom_id res chain seq x y z
N MET A 1 34.41 5.67 -18.77
CA MET A 1 34.44 6.88 -17.93
C MET A 1 35.16 7.94 -18.73
N ASP A 2 34.52 9.08 -18.95
CA ASP A 2 35.08 10.18 -19.74
C ASP A 2 36.38 10.70 -19.11
N ALA A 3 37.33 11.15 -19.94
CA ALA A 3 38.66 11.59 -19.50
C ALA A 3 38.57 12.85 -18.63
N GLU A 4 37.63 13.73 -18.95
CA GLU A 4 37.35 14.96 -18.20
C GLU A 4 36.73 14.65 -16.82
N LEU A 5 35.76 13.73 -16.76
CA LEU A 5 35.15 13.30 -15.51
C LEU A 5 36.17 12.62 -14.57
N ARG A 6 37.11 11.86 -15.14
CA ARG A 6 38.16 11.20 -14.37
C ARG A 6 39.13 12.22 -13.74
N ASP A 7 39.51 13.25 -14.48
CA ASP A 7 40.34 14.35 -13.97
C ASP A 7 39.67 15.07 -12.79
N ILE A 8 38.36 15.36 -12.92
CA ILE A 8 37.58 16.01 -11.86
C ILE A 8 37.42 15.11 -10.63
N CYS A 9 37.17 13.82 -10.82
CA CYS A 9 37.12 12.85 -9.72
C CYS A 9 38.47 12.76 -8.97
N GLU A 10 39.59 12.84 -9.69
CA GLU A 10 40.94 12.82 -9.09
C GLU A 10 41.28 14.14 -8.36
N ARG A 11 40.74 15.27 -8.81
CA ARG A 11 40.85 16.58 -8.12
C ARG A 11 40.02 16.61 -6.83
N ILE A 12 38.88 15.92 -6.79
CA ILE A 12 38.02 15.82 -5.61
C ILE A 12 38.56 14.80 -4.58
N ASP A 13 38.97 13.61 -5.04
CA ASP A 13 39.54 12.56 -4.18
C ASP A 13 41.05 12.74 -4.00
N THR A 14 41.43 13.81 -3.31
CA THR A 14 42.83 14.12 -2.98
C THR A 14 43.57 13.02 -2.22
N LYS A 15 42.85 12.04 -1.66
CA LYS A 15 43.41 10.90 -0.93
C LYS A 15 43.49 9.60 -1.77
N ARG A 16 43.05 9.62 -3.04
CA ARG A 16 43.08 8.52 -4.01
C ARG A 16 42.49 7.22 -3.49
N ARG A 17 41.31 7.31 -2.88
CA ARG A 17 40.60 6.19 -2.25
C ARG A 17 39.55 5.55 -3.17
N GLY A 18 39.28 6.14 -4.33
CA GLY A 18 38.34 5.65 -5.33
C GLY A 18 36.87 5.98 -5.02
N TYR A 19 36.62 6.89 -4.09
CA TYR A 19 35.29 7.36 -3.72
C TYR A 19 35.37 8.82 -3.24
N VAL A 20 34.25 9.53 -3.36
CA VAL A 20 34.08 10.92 -2.92
C VAL A 20 33.22 10.97 -1.66
N SER A 21 33.69 11.68 -0.62
CA SER A 21 32.88 12.01 0.56
C SER A 21 32.29 13.42 0.48
N LYS A 22 31.22 13.70 1.24
CA LYS A 22 30.57 15.03 1.31
C LYS A 22 31.57 16.15 1.52
N LEU A 23 32.45 15.98 2.51
CA LEU A 23 33.47 16.96 2.86
C LEU A 23 34.50 17.18 1.74
N GLU A 24 34.86 16.13 1.00
CA GLU A 24 35.80 16.22 -0.13
C GLU A 24 35.18 16.91 -1.33
N LEU A 25 33.90 16.63 -1.63
CA LEU A 25 33.19 17.27 -2.73
C LEU A 25 32.98 18.77 -2.48
N VAL A 26 32.53 19.13 -1.27
CA VAL A 26 32.34 20.53 -0.86
C VAL A 26 33.66 21.28 -0.84
N ALA A 27 34.70 20.72 -0.21
CA ALA A 27 36.00 21.39 -0.14
C ALA A 27 36.66 21.54 -1.52
N ALA A 28 36.45 20.60 -2.44
CA ALA A 28 36.95 20.71 -3.80
C ALA A 28 36.18 21.76 -4.60
N ALA A 29 34.85 21.80 -4.50
CA ALA A 29 34.02 22.79 -5.18
C ALA A 29 34.28 24.23 -4.68
N GLN A 30 34.52 24.43 -3.38
CA GLN A 30 34.87 25.74 -2.83
C GLN A 30 36.27 26.23 -3.24
N LYS A 31 37.22 25.30 -3.47
CA LYS A 31 38.62 25.63 -3.77
C LYS A 31 38.91 25.75 -5.26
N ASP A 32 38.11 25.07 -6.08
CA ASP A 32 38.36 24.89 -7.50
C ASP A 32 37.13 25.24 -8.33
N PRO A 33 37.10 26.44 -8.96
CA PRO A 33 35.95 26.92 -9.70
C PRO A 33 35.55 26.02 -10.87
N GLU A 34 36.49 25.28 -11.47
CA GLU A 34 36.18 24.34 -12.56
C GLU A 34 35.44 23.10 -12.04
N VAL A 35 35.77 22.64 -10.84
CA VAL A 35 35.07 21.51 -10.19
C VAL A 35 33.63 21.92 -9.84
N ALA A 36 33.44 23.11 -9.28
CA ALA A 36 32.10 23.66 -9.02
C ALA A 36 31.30 23.83 -10.33
N ALA A 37 31.91 24.40 -11.36
CA ALA A 37 31.29 24.62 -12.67
C ALA A 37 31.02 23.31 -13.44
N PHE A 38 31.62 22.20 -13.06
CA PHE A 38 31.27 20.90 -13.65
C PHE A 38 30.11 20.22 -12.90
N ILE A 39 30.08 20.34 -11.57
CA ILE A 39 29.10 19.65 -10.72
C ILE A 39 27.72 20.33 -10.76
N LEU A 40 27.68 21.67 -10.81
CA LEU A 40 26.49 22.45 -10.53
C LEU A 40 25.63 22.83 -11.76
N PRO A 41 26.16 23.35 -12.88
CA PRO A 41 25.32 23.88 -13.96
C PRO A 41 24.67 22.83 -14.86
N LYS A 42 25.01 21.54 -14.79
CA LYS A 42 24.43 20.49 -15.68
C LYS A 42 22.98 20.08 -15.35
N LYS A 43 22.34 20.63 -14.30
CA LYS A 43 20.91 20.37 -14.00
C LYS A 43 20.12 21.59 -13.51
N GLY A 44 20.46 22.79 -13.96
CA GLY A 44 19.65 23.99 -13.69
C GLY A 44 19.95 24.71 -12.37
N PHE A 45 20.99 24.32 -11.63
CA PHE A 45 21.53 25.15 -10.55
C PHE A 45 22.40 26.25 -11.18
N ASN A 46 21.83 27.43 -11.38
CA ASN A 46 22.60 28.61 -11.77
C ASN A 46 23.30 29.18 -10.54
N ILE A 47 24.62 29.10 -10.53
CA ILE A 47 25.42 29.86 -9.59
C ILE A 47 25.55 31.28 -10.17
N PRO A 48 25.05 32.34 -9.52
CA PRO A 48 25.37 33.71 -9.94
C PRO A 48 26.89 33.90 -9.93
N GLY A 49 27.43 34.73 -10.82
CA GLY A 49 28.89 34.92 -10.97
C GLY A 49 29.63 35.42 -9.71
N GLU A 50 28.92 35.71 -8.63
CA GLU A 50 29.40 36.09 -7.28
C GLU A 50 28.67 35.29 -6.17
N ALA A 51 28.41 33.99 -6.35
CA ALA A 51 27.76 33.20 -5.31
C ALA A 51 28.63 33.08 -4.05
N THR A 52 27.95 33.10 -2.91
CA THR A 52 28.55 32.97 -1.58
C THR A 52 28.95 31.53 -1.29
N ASP A 53 29.91 31.34 -0.37
CA ASP A 53 30.38 30.01 0.03
C ASP A 53 29.25 29.12 0.60
N GLU A 54 28.18 29.74 1.12
CA GLU A 54 26.97 29.08 1.65
C GLU A 54 26.06 28.57 0.52
N GLU A 55 25.84 29.37 -0.53
CA GLU A 55 25.06 28.95 -1.70
C GLU A 55 25.76 27.82 -2.49
N ILE A 56 27.09 27.89 -2.59
CA ILE A 56 27.89 26.81 -3.19
C ILE A 56 27.84 25.56 -2.32
N PHE A 57 27.84 25.70 -0.99
CA PHE A 57 27.74 24.58 -0.07
C PHE A 57 26.40 23.84 -0.23
N ASP A 58 25.28 24.56 -0.20
CA ASP A 58 23.94 23.97 -0.30
C ASP A 58 23.73 23.30 -1.65
N ALA A 59 24.11 23.95 -2.75
CA ALA A 59 23.97 23.39 -4.08
C ALA A 59 24.82 22.12 -4.29
N VAL A 60 26.04 22.08 -3.74
CA VAL A 60 26.90 20.87 -3.81
C VAL A 60 26.35 19.76 -2.91
N MET A 61 25.75 20.09 -1.78
CA MET A 61 25.11 19.14 -0.87
C MET A 61 23.88 18.49 -1.51
N ASP A 62 23.06 19.27 -2.21
CA ASP A 62 21.90 18.75 -2.95
C ASP A 62 22.32 17.80 -4.06
N VAL A 63 23.35 18.14 -4.84
CA VAL A 63 23.89 17.25 -5.87
C VAL A 63 24.50 15.98 -5.25
N PHE A 64 25.19 16.09 -4.11
CA PHE A 64 25.68 14.92 -3.40
C PHE A 64 24.54 14.02 -2.93
N ASP A 65 23.49 14.59 -2.33
CA ASP A 65 22.37 13.81 -1.79
C ASP A 65 21.54 13.15 -2.90
N LEU A 66 21.43 13.82 -4.04
CA LEU A 66 20.83 13.27 -5.25
C LEU A 66 21.61 12.06 -5.81
N ILE A 67 22.94 12.16 -5.88
CA ILE A 67 23.79 11.08 -6.41
C ILE A 67 23.95 9.94 -5.38
N SER A 68 24.03 10.29 -4.09
CA SER A 68 24.29 9.32 -3.03
C SER A 68 23.06 8.53 -2.60
N GLN A 69 21.85 9.05 -2.83
CA GLN A 69 20.59 8.40 -2.46
C GLN A 69 20.59 7.91 -1.00
N GLY A 70 21.08 8.76 -0.08
CA GLY A 70 21.20 8.45 1.35
C GLY A 70 22.49 7.73 1.77
N LYS A 71 23.41 7.43 0.85
CA LYS A 71 24.73 6.86 1.17
C LYS A 71 25.69 7.94 1.67
N GLN A 72 26.62 7.56 2.55
CA GLN A 72 27.62 8.50 3.11
C GLN A 72 28.79 8.81 2.16
N ARG A 73 28.96 8.05 1.08
CA ARG A 73 30.07 8.17 0.10
C ARG A 73 29.60 7.77 -1.31
N ILE A 74 30.13 8.42 -2.33
CA ILE A 74 29.80 8.20 -3.75
C ILE A 74 30.99 7.52 -4.45
N LYS A 75 30.77 6.42 -5.17
CA LYS A 75 31.83 5.81 -6.01
C LYS A 75 31.93 6.57 -7.34
N PHE A 76 33.11 6.58 -7.96
CA PHE A 76 33.29 7.24 -9.27
C PHE A 76 32.40 6.66 -10.37
N THR A 77 32.02 5.39 -10.27
CA THR A 77 31.07 4.75 -11.19
C THR A 77 29.67 5.33 -11.08
N ASP A 78 29.24 5.69 -9.87
CA ASP A 78 27.91 6.25 -9.60
C ASP A 78 27.86 7.70 -10.11
N LEU A 79 28.95 8.44 -9.88
CA LEU A 79 29.15 9.78 -10.43
C LEU A 79 29.15 9.74 -11.98
N ALA A 80 29.83 8.77 -12.58
CA ALA A 80 29.86 8.59 -14.03
C ALA A 80 28.52 8.17 -14.62
N ALA A 81 27.79 7.28 -13.96
CA ALA A 81 26.45 6.90 -14.40
C ALA A 81 25.45 8.06 -14.30
N PHE A 82 25.62 8.93 -13.30
CA PHE A 82 24.81 10.13 -13.15
C PHE A 82 25.04 11.12 -14.31
N PHE A 83 26.29 11.34 -14.71
CA PHE A 83 26.63 12.27 -15.80
C PHE A 83 26.57 11.64 -17.21
N ALA A 84 26.53 10.31 -17.34
CA ALA A 84 26.43 9.61 -18.64
C ALA A 84 24.99 9.32 -19.08
N LYS A 85 23.99 9.56 -18.22
CA LYS A 85 22.57 9.25 -18.46
C LYS A 85 21.87 10.16 -19.49
N GLU A 86 22.60 11.00 -20.21
CA GLU A 86 22.04 12.03 -21.11
C GLU A 86 22.10 11.76 -22.61
N GLU A 87 22.60 10.61 -23.10
CA GLU A 87 22.73 10.39 -24.56
C GLU A 87 21.74 9.43 -25.24
N VAL A 88 20.68 8.93 -24.60
CA VAL A 88 19.64 8.19 -25.34
C VAL A 88 18.22 8.55 -24.88
N ASP A 89 17.50 9.21 -25.78
CA ASP A 89 16.14 9.73 -25.68
C ASP A 89 15.12 8.79 -26.35
N ASP A 90 13.97 8.58 -25.69
CA ASP A 90 12.67 8.24 -26.31
C ASP A 90 11.48 8.61 -25.39
N SER A 91 11.56 9.68 -24.60
CA SER A 91 10.47 10.08 -23.66
C SER A 91 10.23 11.58 -23.53
N THR A 92 10.73 12.37 -24.48
CA THR A 92 10.85 13.83 -24.38
C THR A 92 9.56 14.62 -24.53
N GLU A 93 8.50 14.12 -25.18
CA GLU A 93 7.27 14.93 -25.36
C GLU A 93 6.44 15.05 -24.07
N THR A 94 6.19 13.95 -23.34
CA THR A 94 5.31 13.97 -22.16
C THR A 94 5.96 14.69 -20.97
N ALA A 95 7.27 14.53 -20.78
CA ALA A 95 8.01 15.23 -19.73
C ALA A 95 8.11 16.74 -20.01
N SER A 96 8.27 17.12 -21.28
CA SER A 96 8.28 18.52 -21.72
C SER A 96 6.91 19.19 -21.56
N GLU A 97 5.82 18.46 -21.82
CA GLU A 97 4.45 18.97 -21.61
C GLU A 97 4.12 19.16 -20.12
N LEU A 98 4.52 18.22 -19.25
CA LEU A 98 4.30 18.33 -17.81
C LEU A 98 5.08 19.49 -17.17
N ALA A 99 6.33 19.70 -17.58
CA ALA A 99 7.12 20.86 -17.17
C ALA A 99 6.45 22.17 -17.61
N ARG A 100 5.97 22.23 -18.86
CA ARG A 100 5.25 23.39 -19.37
C ARG A 100 3.95 23.66 -18.60
N MET A 101 3.17 22.62 -18.28
CA MET A 101 1.94 22.77 -17.49
C MET A 101 2.23 23.23 -16.07
N PHE A 102 3.29 22.73 -15.46
CA PHE A 102 3.72 23.17 -14.12
C PHE A 102 4.11 24.64 -14.12
N ASP A 103 4.89 25.10 -15.10
CA ASP A 103 5.26 26.52 -15.25
C ASP A 103 4.05 27.43 -15.48
N LEU A 104 3.01 26.93 -16.14
CA LEU A 104 1.76 27.66 -16.31
C LEU A 104 0.95 27.78 -15.02
N LEU A 105 1.11 26.83 -14.10
CA LEU A 105 0.45 26.80 -12.79
C LEU A 105 1.25 27.58 -11.73
N ASP A 106 2.58 27.57 -11.77
CA ASP A 106 3.48 28.28 -10.85
C ASP A 106 3.70 29.74 -11.31
N ALA A 107 2.63 30.53 -11.22
CA ALA A 107 2.60 31.90 -11.74
C ALA A 107 3.62 32.82 -11.03
N ASP A 108 3.89 32.59 -9.75
CA ASP A 108 4.88 33.33 -8.96
C ASP A 108 6.33 32.86 -9.16
N LYS A 109 6.54 31.78 -9.94
CA LYS A 109 7.84 31.11 -10.16
C LYS A 109 8.54 30.69 -8.87
N SER A 110 7.79 30.35 -7.83
CA SER A 110 8.31 29.88 -6.55
C SER A 110 8.88 28.46 -6.61
N GLY A 111 8.68 27.75 -7.73
CA GLY A 111 8.98 26.33 -7.88
C GLY A 111 7.93 25.43 -7.23
N SER A 112 6.78 25.98 -6.82
CA SER A 112 5.75 25.23 -6.10
C SER A 112 4.35 25.83 -6.23
N ILE A 113 3.41 25.06 -6.78
CA ILE A 113 2.04 25.53 -7.06
C ILE A 113 1.26 25.60 -5.76
N SER A 114 0.74 26.77 -5.42
CA SER A 114 -0.21 26.94 -4.34
C SER A 114 -1.65 26.65 -4.78
N LYS A 115 -2.53 26.39 -3.81
CA LYS A 115 -3.95 26.17 -4.08
C LYS A 115 -4.56 27.37 -4.81
N PHE A 116 -4.19 28.59 -4.45
CA PHE A 116 -4.72 29.78 -5.11
C PHE A 116 -4.30 29.86 -6.59
N GLU A 117 -3.03 29.59 -6.89
CA GLU A 117 -2.52 29.62 -8.26
C GLU A 117 -3.15 28.56 -9.15
N MET A 118 -3.40 27.36 -8.61
CA MET A 118 -4.12 26.32 -9.36
C MET A 118 -5.54 26.75 -9.72
N PHE A 119 -6.24 27.42 -8.81
CA PHE A 119 -7.58 27.94 -9.06
C PHE A 119 -7.60 29.09 -10.07
N GLU A 120 -6.67 30.04 -9.96
CA GLU A 120 -6.54 31.13 -10.95
C GLU A 120 -6.16 30.60 -12.33
N ALA A 121 -5.23 29.63 -12.40
CA ALA A 121 -4.82 29.04 -13.67
C ALA A 121 -5.95 28.28 -14.35
N VAL A 122 -6.76 27.51 -13.61
CA VAL A 122 -7.95 26.83 -14.16
C VAL A 122 -9.01 27.82 -14.62
N LYS A 123 -9.13 28.97 -13.95
CA LYS A 123 -10.10 30.02 -14.33
C LYS A 123 -9.67 30.80 -15.58
N GLU A 124 -8.41 31.21 -15.63
CA GLU A 124 -7.91 32.17 -16.63
C GLU A 124 -7.29 31.50 -17.87
N LYS A 125 -6.84 30.23 -17.76
CA LYS A 125 -6.14 29.52 -18.84
C LYS A 125 -6.90 28.27 -19.25
N GLU A 126 -7.61 28.35 -20.38
CA GLU A 126 -8.41 27.25 -20.95
C GLU A 126 -7.58 25.96 -21.19
N GLU A 127 -6.31 26.11 -21.56
CA GLU A 127 -5.40 24.98 -21.76
C GLU A 127 -5.11 24.22 -20.45
N VAL A 128 -4.92 24.94 -19.34
CA VAL A 128 -4.72 24.35 -18.01
C VAL A 128 -6.00 23.71 -17.50
N ALA A 129 -7.15 24.37 -17.70
CA ALA A 129 -8.45 23.81 -17.37
C ALA A 129 -8.71 22.49 -18.10
N THR A 130 -8.42 22.46 -19.41
CA THR A 130 -8.59 21.26 -20.25
C THR A 130 -7.65 20.14 -19.83
N PHE A 131 -6.39 20.47 -19.51
CA PHE A 131 -5.40 19.48 -19.08
C PHE A 131 -5.73 18.85 -17.72
N LEU A 132 -6.10 19.67 -16.74
CA LEU A 132 -6.37 19.22 -15.38
C LEU A 132 -7.77 18.59 -15.23
N LEU A 133 -8.77 19.19 -15.88
CA LEU A 133 -10.19 18.89 -15.71
C LEU A 133 -10.97 19.08 -17.05
N PRO A 134 -10.78 18.19 -18.04
CA PRO A 134 -11.34 18.33 -19.40
C PRO A 134 -12.88 18.34 -19.48
N HIS A 135 -13.57 18.03 -18.38
CA HIS A 135 -15.02 17.98 -18.29
C HIS A 135 -15.62 19.12 -17.46
N LEU A 136 -14.79 20.04 -16.98
CA LEU A 136 -15.20 21.17 -16.15
C LEU A 136 -15.03 22.47 -16.94
N ASP A 137 -16.03 23.35 -16.91
CA ASP A 137 -15.89 24.71 -17.40
C ASP A 137 -15.07 25.53 -16.39
N GLY A 138 -13.83 25.85 -16.75
CA GLY A 138 -12.89 26.59 -15.91
C GLY A 138 -13.42 27.95 -15.44
N ALA A 139 -14.32 28.58 -16.21
CA ALA A 139 -14.95 29.85 -15.82
C ALA A 139 -15.77 29.72 -14.53
N GLN A 140 -16.26 28.52 -14.21
CA GLN A 140 -17.06 28.26 -13.01
C GLN A 140 -16.23 27.90 -11.77
N ALA A 141 -14.90 27.85 -11.86
CA ALA A 141 -13.98 27.43 -10.79
C ALA A 141 -14.22 28.10 -9.42
N MET A 142 -14.64 29.36 -9.42
CA MET A 142 -14.93 30.16 -8.22
C MET A 142 -16.41 30.53 -8.07
N GLU A 143 -17.26 30.13 -9.01
CA GLU A 143 -18.69 30.49 -9.05
C GLU A 143 -19.59 29.30 -8.70
N SER A 144 -19.14 28.07 -8.98
CA SER A 144 -19.84 26.84 -8.67
C SER A 144 -19.15 26.09 -7.52
N GLU A 145 -19.91 25.71 -6.50
CA GLU A 145 -19.43 24.89 -5.39
C GLU A 145 -18.91 23.53 -5.87
N GLU A 146 -19.50 22.97 -6.93
CA GLU A 146 -19.10 21.71 -7.54
C GLU A 146 -17.75 21.83 -8.27
N ALA A 147 -17.57 22.90 -9.04
CA ALA A 147 -16.32 23.20 -9.73
C ALA A 147 -15.19 23.49 -8.72
N PHE A 148 -15.50 24.27 -7.67
CA PHE A 148 -14.55 24.58 -6.62
C PHE A 148 -14.07 23.32 -5.89
N ASN A 149 -15.00 22.45 -5.48
CA ASN A 149 -14.66 21.21 -4.80
C ASN A 149 -13.87 20.25 -5.69
N THR A 150 -14.14 20.24 -6.99
CA THR A 150 -13.42 19.39 -7.95
C THR A 150 -11.96 19.83 -8.11
N ILE A 151 -11.70 21.13 -8.23
CA ILE A 151 -10.33 21.68 -8.32
C ILE A 151 -9.59 21.48 -7.00
N ASP A 152 -10.24 21.70 -5.86
CA ASP A 152 -9.63 21.46 -4.54
C ASP A 152 -9.23 19.98 -4.37
N ARG A 153 -10.12 19.05 -4.72
CA ARG A 153 -9.79 17.61 -4.67
C ARG A 153 -8.58 17.28 -5.53
N LEU A 154 -8.52 17.81 -6.75
CA LEU A 154 -7.38 17.57 -7.63
C LEU A 154 -6.09 18.14 -7.03
N PHE A 155 -6.13 19.35 -6.46
CA PHE A 155 -5.00 19.93 -5.75
C PHE A 155 -4.55 19.03 -4.59
N GLN A 156 -5.47 18.56 -3.73
CA GLN A 156 -5.13 17.69 -2.61
C GLN A 156 -4.53 16.35 -3.05
N ASN A 157 -5.05 15.78 -4.14
CA ASN A 157 -4.57 14.53 -4.70
C ASN A 157 -3.14 14.64 -5.22
N ILE A 158 -2.80 15.76 -5.86
CA ILE A 158 -1.44 16.01 -6.36
C ILE A 158 -0.52 16.36 -5.19
N ALA A 159 -0.95 17.26 -4.30
CA ALA A 159 -0.15 17.76 -3.18
C ALA A 159 0.13 16.70 -2.11
N CYS A 160 -0.62 15.59 -2.08
CA CYS A 160 -0.47 14.51 -1.10
C CYS A 160 -0.46 15.04 0.35
N GLY A 161 -1.27 16.06 0.64
CA GLY A 161 -1.36 16.71 1.96
C GLY A 161 -0.36 17.85 2.21
N LYS A 162 0.52 18.17 1.25
CA LYS A 162 1.35 19.39 1.29
C LYS A 162 0.48 20.63 1.04
N LYS A 163 0.93 21.79 1.54
CA LYS A 163 0.27 23.09 1.28
C LYS A 163 0.56 23.65 -0.12
N ARG A 164 1.62 23.14 -0.76
CA ARG A 164 2.07 23.50 -2.10
C ARG A 164 2.51 22.22 -2.83
N ILE A 165 2.37 22.22 -4.15
CA ILE A 165 2.74 21.12 -5.03
C ILE A 165 4.09 21.44 -5.64
N GLU A 166 5.12 20.64 -5.35
CA GLU A 166 6.41 20.75 -6.02
C GLU A 166 6.37 20.01 -7.37
N PHE A 167 7.30 20.33 -8.27
CA PHE A 167 7.33 19.68 -9.60
C PHE A 167 7.42 18.15 -9.50
N ALA A 168 8.16 17.62 -8.52
CA ALA A 168 8.25 16.19 -8.28
C ALA A 168 6.90 15.55 -7.89
N ASP A 169 6.06 16.25 -7.13
CA ASP A 169 4.72 15.77 -6.74
C ASP A 169 3.77 15.79 -7.94
N PHE A 170 3.82 16.87 -8.73
CA PHE A 170 3.06 17.04 -9.96
C PHE A 170 3.43 15.98 -10.99
N GLU A 171 4.72 15.82 -11.26
CA GLU A 171 5.26 14.86 -12.21
C GLU A 171 4.93 13.42 -11.77
N LYS A 172 5.07 13.10 -10.48
CA LYS A 172 4.71 11.78 -9.94
C LYS A 172 3.23 11.48 -10.10
N TYR A 173 2.34 12.42 -9.75
CA TYR A 173 0.90 12.23 -9.87
C TYR A 173 0.48 11.97 -11.31
N PHE A 174 0.96 12.79 -12.25
CA PHE A 174 0.61 12.65 -13.65
C PHE A 174 1.34 11.47 -14.32
N LYS A 175 2.59 11.16 -13.99
CA LYS A 175 3.25 9.92 -14.44
C LYS A 175 2.50 8.68 -13.97
N VAL A 176 1.94 8.66 -12.75
CA VAL A 176 1.11 7.53 -12.27
C VAL A 176 -0.27 7.48 -12.93
N LYS A 177 -0.87 8.63 -13.23
CA LYS A 177 -2.17 8.72 -13.92
C LYS A 177 -2.06 8.37 -15.41
N PHE A 178 -0.96 8.75 -16.07
CA PHE A 178 -0.64 8.41 -17.45
C PHE A 178 -0.04 6.99 -17.56
N ASN A 179 0.72 6.53 -16.56
CA ASN A 179 1.15 5.14 -16.41
C ASN A 179 0.20 4.36 -15.49
N SER A 180 -1.08 4.33 -15.84
CA SER A 180 -1.93 3.24 -15.35
C SER A 180 -1.19 1.92 -15.63
N ILE A 181 -0.70 1.24 -14.58
CA ILE A 181 0.03 -0.03 -14.75
C ILE A 181 -1.00 -1.01 -15.31
N PRO A 182 -0.82 -1.52 -16.55
CA PRO A 182 -1.82 -2.38 -17.16
C PRO A 182 -1.89 -3.67 -16.35
N GLN A 183 -3.08 -4.01 -15.82
CA GLN A 183 -3.40 -5.43 -15.82
C GLN A 183 -3.39 -5.85 -17.28
N LEU A 184 -2.51 -6.78 -17.65
CA LEU A 184 -2.49 -7.33 -19.00
C LEU A 184 -3.91 -7.84 -19.29
N SER A 185 -4.60 -7.17 -20.19
CA SER A 185 -5.94 -7.53 -20.60
C SER A 185 -5.90 -8.92 -21.26
N ALA A 186 -7.05 -9.55 -21.42
CA ALA A 186 -7.12 -10.82 -22.15
C ALA A 186 -6.51 -10.71 -23.58
N ALA A 187 -6.53 -9.51 -24.18
CA ALA A 187 -5.89 -9.24 -25.47
C ALA A 187 -4.35 -9.20 -25.34
N ASP A 188 -3.81 -8.60 -24.28
CA ASP A 188 -2.36 -8.53 -24.08
C ASP A 188 -1.77 -9.90 -23.71
N ARG A 189 -2.53 -10.73 -23.00
CA ARG A 189 -2.15 -12.13 -22.73
C ARG A 189 -2.08 -12.96 -24.02
N ALA A 190 -2.97 -12.70 -24.98
CA ALA A 190 -2.95 -13.38 -26.28
C ALA A 190 -1.67 -13.13 -27.09
N GLU A 191 -1.01 -11.99 -26.89
CA GLU A 191 0.29 -11.68 -27.52
C GLU A 191 1.48 -12.14 -26.67
N THR A 192 1.24 -12.43 -25.40
CA THR A 192 2.28 -12.84 -24.45
C THR A 192 2.61 -14.33 -24.60
N LYS A 193 3.88 -14.57 -24.96
CA LYS A 193 4.48 -15.90 -25.10
C LYS A 193 5.17 -16.38 -23.83
N VAL A 194 4.77 -17.54 -23.32
CA VAL A 194 5.33 -18.16 -22.12
C VAL A 194 5.99 -19.48 -22.48
N LEU A 195 7.30 -19.58 -22.27
CA LEU A 195 8.03 -20.84 -22.41
C LEU A 195 8.09 -21.54 -21.06
N VAL A 196 7.55 -22.75 -20.99
CA VAL A 196 7.54 -23.59 -19.80
C VAL A 196 8.58 -24.69 -19.94
N ILE A 197 9.53 -24.75 -19.00
CA ILE A 197 10.55 -25.81 -18.92
C ILE A 197 9.94 -27.04 -18.23
N GLY A 198 9.78 -28.12 -18.98
CA GLY A 198 8.82 -29.20 -18.71
C GLY A 198 9.04 -30.15 -17.52
N PRO A 199 10.26 -30.43 -17.02
CA PRO A 199 10.39 -31.32 -15.86
C PRO A 199 9.79 -30.70 -14.60
N GLY A 200 8.65 -31.20 -14.13
CA GLY A 200 7.97 -30.69 -12.92
C GLY A 200 6.90 -29.61 -13.16
N PHE A 201 6.81 -29.05 -14.37
CA PHE A 201 5.77 -28.11 -14.79
C PHE A 201 5.12 -28.66 -16.07
N GLY A 202 3.82 -28.97 -16.08
CA GLY A 202 3.13 -29.34 -17.32
C GLY A 202 2.20 -30.57 -17.28
N GLN A 203 1.59 -30.83 -18.44
CA GLN A 203 0.44 -31.72 -18.70
C GLN A 203 0.49 -33.13 -18.09
N MET A 204 1.66 -33.72 -17.86
CA MET A 204 1.78 -35.08 -17.33
C MET A 204 1.74 -35.18 -15.80
N LEU A 205 2.08 -34.10 -15.08
CA LEU A 205 2.19 -34.09 -13.60
C LEU A 205 1.12 -33.20 -12.95
N ASN A 206 0.84 -32.03 -13.53
CA ASN A 206 -0.18 -31.11 -13.03
C ASN A 206 -0.96 -30.45 -14.20
N PRO A 207 -1.90 -31.18 -14.83
CA PRO A 207 -2.62 -30.71 -16.01
C PRO A 207 -3.45 -29.45 -15.73
N ARG A 208 -3.85 -29.22 -14.48
CA ARG A 208 -4.69 -28.07 -14.08
C ARG A 208 -3.94 -26.75 -14.16
N GLN A 209 -2.66 -26.70 -13.75
CA GLN A 209 -1.83 -25.49 -13.87
C GLN A 209 -1.54 -25.15 -15.34
N SER A 210 -1.37 -26.18 -16.16
CA SER A 210 -1.14 -26.02 -17.60
C SER A 210 -2.39 -25.47 -18.30
N ALA A 211 -3.55 -26.06 -18.00
CA ALA A 211 -4.84 -25.59 -18.50
C ALA A 211 -5.10 -24.14 -18.08
N MET A 212 -4.87 -23.78 -16.81
CA MET A 212 -5.11 -22.41 -16.33
C MET A 212 -4.33 -21.34 -17.12
N ILE A 213 -3.06 -21.58 -17.44
CA ILE A 213 -2.27 -20.59 -18.22
C ILE A 213 -2.76 -20.55 -19.68
N GLN A 214 -3.11 -21.69 -20.27
CA GLN A 214 -3.66 -21.71 -21.63
C GLN A 214 -5.03 -21.03 -21.69
N ASP A 215 -5.93 -21.32 -20.74
CA ASP A 215 -7.27 -20.74 -20.62
C ASP A 215 -7.23 -19.24 -20.31
N ALA A 216 -6.17 -18.77 -19.64
CA ALA A 216 -5.93 -17.34 -19.39
C ALA A 216 -5.52 -16.56 -20.67
N GLY A 217 -5.26 -17.26 -21.77
CA GLY A 217 -5.04 -16.67 -23.10
C GLY A 217 -3.59 -16.62 -23.57
N TYR A 218 -2.61 -17.06 -22.78
CA TYR A 218 -1.19 -16.99 -23.19
C TYR A 218 -0.84 -17.92 -24.35
N GLN A 219 0.13 -17.51 -25.18
CA GLN A 219 0.79 -18.41 -26.12
C GLN A 219 1.81 -19.26 -25.37
N VAL A 220 1.44 -20.47 -24.94
CA VAL A 220 2.30 -21.32 -24.11
C VAL A 220 3.00 -22.40 -24.94
N ASN A 221 4.33 -22.48 -24.80
CA ASN A 221 5.13 -23.59 -25.31
C ASN A 221 5.69 -24.41 -24.15
N PHE A 222 5.39 -25.71 -24.12
CA PHE A 222 5.89 -26.63 -23.11
C PHE A 222 7.08 -27.43 -23.65
N PHE A 223 8.28 -27.12 -23.19
CA PHE A 223 9.50 -27.77 -23.65
C PHE A 223 9.82 -29.02 -22.82
N HIS A 224 9.46 -30.19 -23.35
CA HIS A 224 9.63 -31.50 -22.68
C HIS A 224 10.84 -32.31 -23.18
N GLY A 225 11.59 -31.82 -24.18
CA GLY A 225 12.69 -32.54 -24.84
C GLY A 225 13.98 -32.73 -24.01
N ILE A 226 13.87 -32.67 -22.67
CA ILE A 226 15.00 -32.67 -21.73
C ILE A 226 14.78 -33.67 -20.59
N PRO A 227 15.84 -34.31 -20.09
CA PRO A 227 15.73 -35.37 -19.09
C PRO A 227 15.31 -34.85 -17.70
N ASN A 228 14.93 -35.78 -16.82
CA ASN A 228 14.70 -35.47 -15.41
C ASN A 228 16.07 -35.29 -14.69
N PRO A 229 16.30 -34.15 -14.02
CA PRO A 229 17.60 -33.82 -13.43
C PRO A 229 17.95 -34.49 -12.09
N GLU A 230 17.07 -35.33 -11.52
CA GLU A 230 17.31 -35.97 -10.21
C GLU A 230 18.26 -37.19 -10.24
N MET A 231 19.05 -37.34 -11.30
CA MET A 231 20.09 -38.37 -11.37
C MET A 231 21.33 -37.93 -10.56
N ARG A 232 21.98 -38.86 -9.85
CA ARG A 232 23.10 -38.58 -8.90
C ARG A 232 24.32 -37.83 -9.50
N THR A 233 24.39 -37.69 -10.82
CA THR A 233 25.48 -37.01 -11.57
C THR A 233 24.92 -36.17 -12.72
N PHE A 234 23.77 -35.52 -12.52
CA PHE A 234 23.12 -34.76 -13.58
C PHE A 234 23.83 -33.44 -13.89
N ASP A 235 24.29 -33.31 -15.13
CA ASP A 235 24.78 -32.07 -15.72
C ASP A 235 23.74 -31.50 -16.70
N ALA A 236 23.29 -30.27 -16.43
CA ALA A 236 22.31 -29.57 -17.24
C ALA A 236 22.94 -28.96 -18.50
N ALA A 237 24.25 -28.69 -18.51
CA ALA A 237 24.94 -27.93 -19.56
C ALA A 237 24.69 -28.46 -20.99
N PRO A 238 24.70 -29.79 -21.26
CA PRO A 238 24.47 -30.33 -22.61
C PRO A 238 23.06 -30.08 -23.16
N TYR A 239 22.11 -29.74 -22.29
CA TYR A 239 20.71 -29.52 -22.65
C TYR A 239 20.36 -28.03 -22.73
N LEU A 240 21.18 -27.14 -22.16
CA LEU A 240 20.96 -25.70 -22.20
C LEU A 240 20.95 -25.16 -23.62
N GLU A 241 21.79 -25.68 -24.52
CA GLU A 241 21.81 -25.26 -25.92
C GLU A 241 20.51 -25.61 -26.66
N LYS A 242 19.87 -26.73 -26.31
CA LYS A 242 18.57 -27.10 -26.88
C LYS A 242 17.46 -26.16 -26.42
N ILE A 243 17.47 -25.80 -25.13
CA ILE A 243 16.51 -24.85 -24.57
C ILE A 243 16.76 -23.46 -25.15
N LYS A 244 18.04 -23.06 -25.32
CA LYS A 244 18.41 -21.80 -25.97
C LYS A 244 17.91 -21.75 -27.42
N ALA A 245 18.10 -22.82 -28.20
CA ALA A 245 17.58 -22.89 -29.55
C ALA A 245 16.05 -22.72 -29.59
N GLU A 246 15.34 -23.30 -28.61
CA GLU A 246 13.90 -23.10 -28.47
C GLU A 246 13.55 -21.65 -28.10
N ILE A 247 14.29 -21.03 -27.17
CA ILE A 247 14.12 -19.61 -26.82
C ILE A 247 14.33 -18.73 -28.06
N ASP A 248 15.38 -18.99 -28.84
CA ASP A 248 15.71 -18.23 -30.05
C ASP A 248 14.61 -18.35 -31.11
N VAL A 249 13.98 -19.52 -31.25
CA VAL A 249 12.90 -19.77 -32.21
C VAL A 249 11.56 -19.21 -31.70
N PHE A 250 11.21 -19.50 -30.46
CA PHE A 250 9.89 -19.18 -29.90
C PHE A 250 9.78 -17.70 -29.51
N GLN A 251 10.90 -17.08 -29.11
CA GLN A 251 11.00 -15.71 -28.59
C GLN A 251 10.01 -15.48 -27.42
N PRO A 252 10.16 -16.21 -26.29
CA PRO A 252 9.28 -16.04 -25.15
C PRO A 252 9.46 -14.67 -24.49
N HIS A 253 8.38 -14.16 -23.89
CA HIS A 253 8.41 -12.99 -23.01
C HIS A 253 8.71 -13.40 -21.57
N VAL A 254 8.25 -14.60 -21.16
CA VAL A 254 8.47 -15.17 -19.83
C VAL A 254 8.98 -16.60 -19.97
N VAL A 255 9.99 -16.96 -19.16
CA VAL A 255 10.40 -18.35 -18.97
C VAL A 255 9.96 -18.83 -17.59
N ALA A 256 9.11 -19.85 -17.56
CA ALA A 256 8.60 -20.45 -16.34
C ALA A 256 9.20 -21.85 -16.12
N SER A 257 9.49 -22.19 -14.86
CA SER A 257 9.90 -23.53 -14.47
C SER A 257 9.32 -23.91 -13.11
N ALA A 258 9.07 -25.20 -12.89
CA ALA A 258 8.71 -25.71 -11.57
C ALA A 258 9.67 -26.80 -11.13
N SER A 259 9.94 -26.81 -9.84
CA SER A 259 10.59 -27.90 -9.13
C SER A 259 11.89 -28.35 -9.81
N LYS A 260 11.91 -29.56 -10.37
CA LYS A 260 13.07 -30.16 -11.04
C LYS A 260 13.55 -29.31 -12.21
N GLY A 261 12.62 -28.72 -12.96
CA GLY A 261 12.89 -27.87 -14.12
C GLY A 261 13.67 -26.61 -13.78
N GLY A 262 13.64 -26.18 -12.51
CA GLY A 262 14.39 -25.03 -12.02
C GLY A 262 15.88 -25.14 -12.31
N ILE A 263 16.47 -26.34 -12.32
CA ILE A 263 17.91 -26.49 -12.58
C ILE A 263 18.33 -25.98 -13.97
N TYR A 264 17.45 -26.10 -14.96
CA TYR A 264 17.71 -25.63 -16.30
C TYR A 264 17.58 -24.13 -16.39
N LEU A 265 16.58 -23.53 -15.72
CA LEU A 265 16.43 -22.08 -15.64
C LEU A 265 17.65 -21.43 -14.98
N LEU A 266 18.14 -22.03 -13.88
CA LEU A 266 19.41 -21.63 -13.25
C LEU A 266 20.57 -21.68 -14.24
N GLY A 267 20.72 -22.80 -14.95
CA GLY A 267 21.77 -22.96 -15.96
C GLY A 267 21.66 -21.93 -17.10
N LEU A 268 20.46 -21.56 -17.52
CA LEU A 268 20.24 -20.51 -18.53
C LEU A 268 20.67 -19.13 -18.02
N TRP A 269 20.42 -18.83 -16.74
CA TRP A 269 20.90 -17.59 -16.12
C TRP A 269 22.43 -17.59 -16.00
N GLU A 270 23.02 -18.67 -15.50
CA GLU A 270 24.48 -18.80 -15.37
C GLU A 270 25.20 -18.69 -16.72
N ALA A 271 24.66 -19.34 -17.75
CA ALA A 271 25.21 -19.31 -19.11
C ALA A 271 24.93 -18.00 -19.87
N GLY A 272 24.08 -17.12 -19.35
CA GLY A 272 23.67 -15.90 -20.04
C GLY A 272 22.72 -16.12 -21.21
N TYR A 273 22.13 -17.30 -21.34
CA TYR A 273 21.19 -17.65 -22.40
C TYR A 273 19.79 -17.09 -22.17
N TRP A 274 19.47 -16.69 -20.94
CA TRP A 274 18.24 -15.99 -20.60
C TRP A 274 18.50 -14.88 -19.57
N ARG A 275 17.91 -13.71 -19.82
CA ARG A 275 17.96 -12.51 -18.95
C ARG A 275 16.58 -11.84 -18.82
N GLY A 276 15.53 -12.48 -19.33
CA GLY A 276 14.18 -11.93 -19.30
C GLY A 276 13.36 -12.36 -18.08
N PRO A 277 12.12 -11.88 -17.97
CA PRO A 277 11.17 -12.25 -16.92
C PRO A 277 11.09 -13.74 -16.62
N SER A 278 11.01 -14.11 -15.35
CA SER A 278 11.03 -15.51 -14.95
C SER A 278 10.10 -15.85 -13.79
N LEU A 279 9.42 -16.99 -13.91
CA LEU A 279 8.59 -17.57 -12.86
C LEU A 279 9.20 -18.89 -12.39
N LEU A 280 9.40 -19.02 -11.08
CA LEU A 280 9.96 -20.22 -10.45
C LEU A 280 8.97 -20.75 -9.41
N LEU A 281 8.33 -21.89 -9.70
CA LEU A 281 7.50 -22.59 -8.73
C LEU A 281 8.34 -23.63 -7.99
N ASN A 282 8.29 -23.64 -6.66
CA ASN A 282 9.11 -24.47 -5.78
C ASN A 282 10.60 -24.37 -6.13
N ALA A 283 11.25 -23.30 -5.70
CA ALA A 283 12.64 -23.03 -6.02
C ALA A 283 13.52 -24.26 -5.74
N HIS A 284 14.23 -24.73 -6.78
CA HIS A 284 15.08 -25.91 -6.66
C HIS A 284 16.16 -25.67 -5.58
N PRO A 285 16.51 -26.64 -4.72
CA PRO A 285 17.46 -26.43 -3.61
C PRO A 285 18.88 -25.96 -4.01
N ARG A 286 19.24 -26.12 -5.28
CA ARG A 286 20.50 -25.60 -5.87
C ARG A 286 20.43 -24.11 -6.22
N CYS A 287 19.25 -23.49 -6.22
CA CYS A 287 19.10 -22.05 -6.41
C CYS A 287 19.59 -21.35 -5.14
N LYS A 288 20.75 -20.70 -5.23
CA LYS A 288 21.36 -19.96 -4.11
C LYS A 288 21.30 -18.46 -4.31
N GLU A 289 21.15 -18.01 -5.55
CA GLU A 289 21.05 -16.61 -5.92
C GLU A 289 20.11 -16.43 -7.11
N LEU A 290 19.50 -15.25 -7.19
CA LEU A 290 18.68 -14.79 -8.30
C LEU A 290 19.50 -13.86 -9.22
N PRO A 291 19.25 -13.86 -10.53
CA PRO A 291 19.97 -13.01 -11.48
C PRO A 291 19.72 -11.51 -11.25
N GLN A 292 20.74 -10.70 -11.47
CA GLN A 292 20.64 -9.24 -11.37
C GLN A 292 19.99 -8.63 -12.61
N GLY A 293 19.15 -7.61 -12.41
CA GLY A 293 18.45 -6.87 -13.46
C GLY A 293 17.31 -7.63 -14.13
N VAL A 294 16.88 -8.75 -13.54
CA VAL A 294 15.87 -9.64 -14.13
C VAL A 294 14.64 -9.71 -13.22
N PRO A 295 13.42 -9.55 -13.74
CA PRO A 295 12.21 -9.78 -12.98
C PRO A 295 12.04 -11.27 -12.64
N VAL A 296 11.99 -11.62 -11.35
CA VAL A 296 11.83 -13.00 -10.90
C VAL A 296 10.72 -13.12 -9.86
N VAL A 297 9.72 -13.95 -10.16
CA VAL A 297 8.72 -14.36 -9.17
C VAL A 297 9.03 -15.76 -8.69
N VAL A 298 9.12 -15.94 -7.38
CA VAL A 298 9.27 -17.25 -6.73
C VAL A 298 7.98 -17.59 -5.99
N ALA A 299 7.40 -18.75 -6.25
CA ALA A 299 6.24 -19.26 -5.53
C ALA A 299 6.62 -20.53 -4.78
N HIS A 300 6.30 -20.63 -3.48
CA HIS A 300 6.66 -21.81 -2.67
C HIS A 300 5.66 -22.07 -1.54
N GLY A 301 5.29 -23.34 -1.35
CA GLY A 301 4.41 -23.75 -0.24
C GLY A 301 5.14 -24.10 1.05
N SER A 302 4.63 -23.66 2.21
CA SER A 302 5.29 -23.93 3.50
C SER A 302 5.31 -25.41 3.90
N ASN A 303 4.47 -26.24 3.27
CA ASN A 303 4.39 -27.68 3.51
C ASN A 303 4.95 -28.49 2.33
N ASP A 304 5.81 -27.89 1.51
CA ASP A 304 6.50 -28.60 0.44
C ASP A 304 7.29 -29.80 1.01
N GLU A 305 6.81 -31.00 0.70
CA GLU A 305 7.38 -32.27 1.14
C GLU A 305 8.54 -32.75 0.25
N VAL A 306 8.72 -32.15 -0.93
CA VAL A 306 9.75 -32.54 -1.91
C VAL A 306 10.97 -31.63 -1.78
N TYR A 307 10.76 -30.30 -1.72
CA TYR A 307 11.78 -29.30 -1.44
C TYR A 307 11.46 -28.51 -0.16
N PRO A 308 11.62 -29.13 1.02
CA PRO A 308 11.38 -28.44 2.28
C PRO A 308 12.33 -27.25 2.44
N THR A 309 11.77 -26.08 2.68
CA THR A 309 12.53 -24.85 2.91
C THR A 309 11.79 -23.95 3.90
N THR A 310 12.52 -23.10 4.62
CA THR A 310 11.93 -22.13 5.53
C THR A 310 11.61 -20.83 4.78
N ARG A 311 10.62 -20.09 5.28
CA ARG A 311 10.33 -18.73 4.79
C ARG A 311 11.57 -17.83 4.84
N ASP A 312 12.31 -17.86 5.95
CA ASP A 312 13.57 -17.11 6.11
C ASP A 312 14.61 -17.45 5.03
N HIS A 313 14.71 -18.72 4.61
CA HIS A 313 15.60 -19.09 3.52
C HIS A 313 15.15 -18.54 2.17
N LEU A 314 13.84 -18.55 1.91
CA LEU A 314 13.26 -17.99 0.68
C LEU A 314 13.39 -16.46 0.63
N GLU A 315 13.18 -15.77 1.74
CA GLU A 315 13.38 -14.31 1.85
C GLU A 315 14.86 -13.95 1.61
N LYS A 316 15.79 -14.74 2.15
CA LYS A 316 17.22 -14.60 1.87
C LYS A 316 17.55 -14.83 0.39
N LEU A 317 16.92 -15.82 -0.25
CA LEU A 317 17.08 -16.06 -1.68
C LEU A 317 16.57 -14.85 -2.49
N ILE A 318 15.40 -14.32 -2.16
CA ILE A 318 14.81 -13.14 -2.83
C ILE A 318 15.72 -11.92 -2.68
N ALA A 319 16.30 -11.72 -1.50
CA ALA A 319 17.23 -10.63 -1.23
C ALA A 319 18.55 -10.72 -2.03
N THR A 320 18.87 -11.85 -2.67
CA THR A 320 20.02 -11.94 -3.57
C THR A 320 19.77 -11.31 -4.94
N GLY A 321 18.50 -11.15 -5.34
CA GLY A 321 18.12 -10.54 -6.61
C GLY A 321 18.15 -9.01 -6.58
N THR A 322 17.67 -8.37 -7.65
CA THR A 322 17.55 -6.92 -7.69
C THR A 322 16.29 -6.46 -6.95
N GLU A 323 16.44 -5.43 -6.10
CA GLU A 323 15.33 -4.81 -5.35
C GLU A 323 14.21 -4.35 -6.29
N ASN A 324 12.95 -4.50 -5.86
CA ASN A 324 11.73 -4.29 -6.65
C ASN A 324 11.57 -5.17 -7.91
N MET A 325 12.54 -6.03 -8.23
CA MET A 325 12.49 -6.95 -9.38
C MET A 325 12.23 -8.40 -8.95
N CYS A 326 12.23 -8.70 -7.66
CA CYS A 326 12.01 -10.04 -7.14
C CYS A 326 10.78 -10.08 -6.23
N PHE A 327 9.92 -11.08 -6.36
CA PHE A 327 8.72 -11.22 -5.53
C PHE A 327 8.53 -12.65 -5.03
N LEU A 328 8.13 -12.79 -3.77
CA LEU A 328 7.89 -14.07 -3.11
C LEU A 328 6.40 -14.30 -2.87
N TYR A 329 5.83 -15.28 -3.57
CA TYR A 329 4.52 -15.83 -3.25
C TYR A 329 4.66 -17.06 -2.35
N HIS A 330 4.58 -16.85 -1.03
CA HIS A 330 4.73 -17.91 -0.04
C HIS A 330 3.38 -18.25 0.62
N THR A 331 2.93 -19.51 0.49
CA THR A 331 1.68 -19.97 1.11
C THR A 331 1.98 -20.64 2.45
N ALA A 332 1.76 -19.92 3.54
CA ALA A 332 2.04 -20.39 4.90
C ALA A 332 0.85 -21.12 5.55
N ASP A 333 1.16 -22.12 6.36
CA ASP A 333 0.28 -22.55 7.46
C ASP A 333 -0.17 -21.35 8.28
N SER A 334 -1.44 -21.33 8.67
CA SER A 334 -1.90 -20.41 9.71
C SER A 334 -1.24 -20.77 11.04
N GLY A 335 -1.23 -19.85 12.00
CA GLY A 335 -0.95 -20.19 13.39
C GLY A 335 -1.72 -21.43 13.89
N ARG A 336 -1.13 -22.19 14.83
CA ARG A 336 -1.82 -23.33 15.48
C ARG A 336 -2.85 -22.80 16.46
N LEU A 337 -4.10 -23.24 16.33
CA LEU A 337 -5.13 -22.98 17.32
C LEU A 337 -4.80 -23.67 18.66
N PRO A 338 -5.39 -23.23 19.79
CA PRO A 338 -5.28 -23.93 21.08
C PRO A 338 -5.63 -25.43 21.01
N THR A 339 -6.46 -25.82 20.05
CA THR A 339 -6.86 -27.20 19.77
C THR A 339 -5.83 -28.01 18.95
N LYS A 340 -4.65 -27.45 18.66
CA LYS A 340 -3.58 -27.97 17.78
C LYS A 340 -3.96 -28.09 16.30
N HIS A 341 -5.15 -27.64 15.90
CA HIS A 341 -5.59 -27.61 14.50
C HIS A 341 -5.09 -26.36 13.77
N LEU A 342 -4.86 -26.48 12.45
CA LEU A 342 -4.51 -25.38 11.54
C LEU A 342 -5.75 -24.94 10.77
N THR A 343 -6.02 -23.65 10.70
CA THR A 343 -7.16 -23.07 9.95
C THR A 343 -6.89 -22.90 8.46
N ARG A 344 -5.65 -22.62 8.09
CA ARG A 344 -5.15 -22.71 6.73
C ARG A 344 -3.93 -23.60 6.77
N LYS A 345 -3.88 -24.58 5.87
CA LYS A 345 -2.64 -25.29 5.61
C LYS A 345 -1.98 -24.62 4.43
N GLY A 346 -0.71 -24.24 4.58
CA GLY A 346 0.11 -23.80 3.48
C GLY A 346 0.21 -24.90 2.42
N ASP A 347 0.51 -24.52 1.20
CA ASP A 347 0.54 -25.50 0.12
C ASP A 347 1.65 -26.53 0.34
N LYS A 348 1.35 -27.72 -0.15
CA LYS A 348 2.32 -28.78 -0.44
C LYS A 348 3.05 -28.49 -1.75
N HIS A 349 3.93 -29.40 -2.17
CA HIS A 349 4.70 -29.23 -3.40
C HIS A 349 3.84 -28.93 -4.65
N ASN A 350 2.60 -29.43 -4.72
CA ASN A 350 1.73 -29.17 -5.87
C ASN A 350 1.14 -27.76 -5.96
N MET A 351 1.30 -26.92 -4.93
CA MET A 351 0.85 -25.53 -4.91
C MET A 351 -0.59 -25.30 -5.41
N GLU A 352 -1.58 -25.90 -4.73
CA GLU A 352 -3.00 -25.79 -5.12
C GLU A 352 -3.53 -24.35 -5.09
N SER A 353 -2.97 -23.46 -4.24
CA SER A 353 -3.41 -22.07 -4.16
C SER A 353 -3.13 -21.28 -5.44
N LEU A 354 -2.20 -21.74 -6.29
CA LEU A 354 -1.95 -21.18 -7.61
C LEU A 354 -3.16 -21.30 -8.56
N LEU A 355 -4.03 -22.29 -8.31
CA LEU A 355 -5.22 -22.58 -9.12
C LEU A 355 -6.47 -21.83 -8.65
N VAL A 356 -6.35 -21.00 -7.63
CA VAL A 356 -7.46 -20.24 -7.07
C VAL A 356 -7.36 -18.82 -7.60
N ARG A 357 -8.49 -18.20 -7.97
CA ARG A 357 -8.58 -16.76 -8.35
C ARG A 357 -7.53 -16.29 -9.37
N ASP A 358 -7.23 -17.13 -10.36
CA ASP A 358 -6.24 -16.84 -11.41
C ASP A 358 -4.86 -16.42 -10.89
N MET A 359 -4.46 -16.93 -9.72
CA MET A 359 -3.19 -16.55 -9.10
C MET A 359 -1.99 -16.84 -10.01
N LEU A 360 -1.95 -18.01 -10.66
CA LEU A 360 -0.83 -18.37 -11.55
C LEU A 360 -0.66 -17.40 -12.74
N PRO A 361 -1.70 -17.07 -13.53
CA PRO A 361 -1.66 -15.97 -14.50
C PRO A 361 -1.19 -14.64 -13.91
N ARG A 362 -1.72 -14.25 -12.74
CA ARG A 362 -1.32 -12.99 -12.09
C ARG A 362 0.15 -12.94 -11.70
N LEU A 363 0.73 -14.07 -11.28
CA LEU A 363 2.17 -14.16 -11.01
C LEU A 363 3.00 -14.05 -12.29
N ILE A 364 2.52 -14.55 -13.43
CA ILE A 364 3.15 -14.33 -14.74
C ILE A 364 3.08 -12.85 -15.11
N ASP A 365 1.91 -12.22 -14.99
CA ASP A 365 1.73 -10.79 -15.26
C ASP A 365 2.66 -9.93 -14.39
N ALA A 366 2.83 -10.29 -13.12
CA ALA A 366 3.74 -9.60 -12.22
C ALA A 366 5.19 -9.60 -12.75
N THR A 367 5.66 -10.70 -13.37
CA THR A 367 7.01 -10.73 -13.98
C THR A 367 7.17 -9.75 -15.15
N LEU A 368 6.07 -9.36 -15.80
CA LEU A 368 6.04 -8.47 -16.96
C LEU A 368 5.78 -7.00 -16.59
N CYS A 369 5.53 -6.71 -15.32
CA CYS A 369 5.22 -5.37 -14.85
C CYS A 369 6.44 -4.43 -15.01
N PRO A 370 6.30 -3.26 -15.68
CA PRO A 370 7.40 -2.29 -15.85
C PRO A 370 7.94 -1.73 -14.53
N GLY A 371 7.08 -1.64 -13.50
CA GLY A 371 7.45 -1.25 -12.14
C GLY A 371 8.03 -2.37 -11.28
N GLY A 372 8.21 -3.55 -11.88
CA GLY A 372 8.67 -4.76 -11.22
C GLY A 372 7.54 -5.57 -10.56
N PRO A 373 7.81 -6.84 -10.17
CA PRO A 373 6.76 -7.76 -9.73
C PRO A 373 6.04 -7.35 -8.44
N GLU A 374 6.71 -6.60 -7.56
CA GLU A 374 6.12 -6.11 -6.31
C GLU A 374 5.10 -4.97 -6.52
N ALA A 375 5.19 -4.24 -7.64
CA ALA A 375 4.27 -3.14 -7.95
C ALA A 375 2.81 -3.57 -8.16
N THR A 376 2.55 -4.87 -8.34
CA THR A 376 1.20 -5.45 -8.46
C THR A 376 0.56 -5.79 -7.10
N SER A 377 1.34 -5.86 -6.03
CA SER A 377 0.88 -6.23 -4.69
C SER A 377 0.31 -5.03 -3.94
N GLY A 378 -1.00 -4.79 -4.08
CA GLY A 378 -1.71 -3.66 -3.44
C GLY A 378 -2.73 -2.94 -4.33
N VAL A 379 -2.80 -3.33 -5.61
CA VAL A 379 -3.52 -2.60 -6.67
C VAL A 379 -4.88 -3.21 -7.01
N ASP A 380 -5.47 -4.07 -6.17
CA ASP A 380 -6.84 -4.56 -6.43
C ASP A 380 -7.79 -3.34 -6.53
N GLU A 381 -8.39 -3.09 -7.71
CA GLU A 381 -9.29 -1.94 -7.92
C GLU A 381 -10.52 -2.03 -7.02
N GLN A 382 -11.00 -3.26 -6.80
CA GLN A 382 -12.08 -3.52 -5.88
C GLN A 382 -11.57 -3.60 -4.43
N LYS A 383 -11.91 -2.58 -3.64
CA LYS A 383 -11.64 -2.54 -2.19
C LYS A 383 -12.85 -2.90 -1.34
N LEU A 384 -14.05 -2.95 -1.91
CA LEU A 384 -15.30 -3.19 -1.20
C LEU A 384 -15.93 -4.51 -1.63
N PHE A 385 -16.28 -5.34 -0.65
CA PHE A 385 -16.83 -6.67 -0.84
C PHE A 385 -18.14 -6.79 -0.07
N GLU A 386 -19.22 -7.16 -0.75
CA GLU A 386 -20.52 -7.35 -0.12
C GLU A 386 -20.47 -8.43 0.96
N VAL A 387 -20.97 -8.10 2.16
CA VAL A 387 -21.17 -9.09 3.23
C VAL A 387 -22.55 -9.71 3.06
N PRO A 388 -22.67 -11.04 2.85
CA PRO A 388 -23.97 -11.68 2.66
C PRO A 388 -24.89 -11.48 3.86
N LYS A 389 -26.12 -11.02 3.62
CA LYS A 389 -27.15 -10.86 4.66
C LYS A 389 -27.44 -12.19 5.36
N GLY A 390 -27.45 -12.16 6.68
CA GLY A 390 -27.66 -13.34 7.52
C GLY A 390 -26.42 -14.22 7.71
N SER A 391 -25.26 -13.85 7.15
CA SER A 391 -23.99 -14.45 7.56
C SER A 391 -23.64 -14.10 9.01
N GLU A 392 -22.72 -14.87 9.61
CA GLU A 392 -22.16 -14.55 10.93
C GLU A 392 -21.52 -13.17 10.95
N GLU A 393 -20.71 -12.84 9.93
CA GLU A 393 -20.11 -11.51 9.75
C GLU A 393 -21.16 -10.40 9.73
N TRP A 394 -22.21 -10.56 8.92
CA TRP A 394 -23.31 -9.60 8.86
C TRP A 394 -23.95 -9.41 10.23
N THR A 395 -24.28 -10.52 10.90
CA THR A 395 -24.97 -10.51 12.19
C THR A 395 -24.14 -9.81 13.26
N THR A 396 -22.83 -10.04 13.28
CA THR A 396 -21.92 -9.41 14.26
C THR A 396 -21.76 -7.91 13.98
N VAL A 397 -21.58 -7.48 12.72
CA VAL A 397 -21.50 -6.04 12.38
C VAL A 397 -22.83 -5.35 12.68
N GLU A 398 -23.95 -5.99 12.35
CA GLU A 398 -25.29 -5.49 12.67
C GLU A 398 -25.50 -5.37 14.19
N THR A 399 -25.03 -6.34 14.98
CA THR A 399 -25.08 -6.28 16.45
C THR A 399 -24.28 -5.11 16.98
N ILE A 400 -23.07 -4.86 16.46
CA ILE A 400 -22.24 -3.71 16.85
C ILE A 400 -22.90 -2.39 16.45
N PHE A 401 -23.51 -2.32 15.26
CA PHE A 401 -24.22 -1.14 14.77
C PHE A 401 -25.41 -0.75 15.66
N TRP A 402 -26.14 -1.74 16.19
CA TRP A 402 -27.29 -1.53 17.07
C TRP A 402 -26.97 -1.56 18.56
N ALA A 403 -25.72 -1.76 18.94
CA ALA A 403 -25.33 -1.90 20.34
C ALA A 403 -25.65 -0.63 21.14
N GLU A 404 -26.35 -0.82 22.26
CA GLU A 404 -26.59 0.26 23.24
C GLU A 404 -25.49 0.25 24.31
N PRO A 405 -25.02 1.42 24.75
CA PRO A 405 -24.02 1.50 25.79
C PRO A 405 -24.62 1.07 27.14
N LYS A 406 -23.78 0.42 27.96
CA LYS A 406 -24.15 0.03 29.32
C LYS A 406 -24.35 1.24 30.25
N GLU A 407 -23.60 2.30 29.98
CA GLU A 407 -23.63 3.55 30.74
C GLU A 407 -24.40 4.61 29.94
N THR A 408 -25.04 5.54 30.64
CA THR A 408 -25.76 6.65 30.01
C THR A 408 -24.79 7.52 29.22
N PRO A 409 -25.06 7.75 27.91
CA PRO A 409 -24.19 8.60 27.09
C PRO A 409 -24.05 10.01 27.62
N VAL A 410 -22.82 10.53 27.61
CA VAL A 410 -22.53 11.94 27.89
C VAL A 410 -23.05 12.81 26.76
N TYR A 411 -22.85 12.38 25.50
CA TYR A 411 -23.33 13.12 24.32
C TYR A 411 -24.67 12.57 23.82
N GLY A 412 -25.71 12.76 24.63
CA GLY A 412 -27.08 12.43 24.24
C GLY A 412 -27.49 13.21 22.98
N VAL A 413 -27.81 12.48 21.91
CA VAL A 413 -28.35 13.03 20.66
C VAL A 413 -29.84 12.69 20.56
N GLN A 414 -30.65 13.69 20.21
CA GLN A 414 -32.07 13.50 19.92
C GLN A 414 -32.24 13.20 18.44
N GLY A 415 -32.96 12.13 18.11
CA GLY A 415 -33.27 11.80 16.74
C GLY A 415 -34.21 10.62 16.60
N ASN A 416 -34.30 10.10 15.39
CA ASN A 416 -35.20 9.01 15.02
C ASN A 416 -34.44 7.68 14.82
N TRP A 417 -33.52 7.33 15.73
CA TRP A 417 -32.76 6.08 15.67
C TRP A 417 -33.66 4.84 15.47
N ASP A 418 -34.83 4.82 16.09
CA ASP A 418 -35.83 3.74 15.93
C ASP A 418 -36.37 3.57 14.50
N LYS A 419 -36.20 4.58 13.64
CA LYS A 419 -36.64 4.58 12.24
C LYS A 419 -35.50 4.26 11.28
N VAL A 420 -34.26 4.11 11.77
CA VAL A 420 -33.11 3.76 10.95
C VAL A 420 -33.27 2.35 10.41
N GLN A 421 -32.85 2.15 9.17
CA GLN A 421 -32.87 0.83 8.53
C GLN A 421 -31.53 0.53 7.90
N LEU A 422 -30.88 -0.54 8.35
CA LEU A 422 -29.64 -1.04 7.76
C LEU A 422 -29.92 -1.54 6.33
N ARG A 423 -29.24 -0.97 5.34
CA ARG A 423 -29.39 -1.30 3.92
C ARG A 423 -28.38 -2.37 3.53
N ASN A 424 -27.11 -2.08 3.79
CA ASN A 424 -25.98 -2.83 3.28
C ASN A 424 -24.75 -2.77 4.18
N ILE A 425 -23.92 -3.81 4.15
CA ILE A 425 -22.62 -3.88 4.81
C ILE A 425 -21.62 -4.40 3.77
N GLN A 426 -20.57 -3.62 3.54
CA GLN A 426 -19.47 -4.01 2.68
C GLN A 426 -18.19 -4.11 3.50
N ARG A 427 -17.48 -5.23 3.40
CA ARG A 427 -16.14 -5.41 3.94
C ARG A 427 -15.13 -4.62 3.09
N VAL A 428 -14.27 -3.88 3.76
CA VAL A 428 -13.13 -3.18 3.18
C VAL A 428 -11.93 -4.13 3.17
N GLU A 429 -11.37 -4.38 1.99
CA GLU A 429 -10.15 -5.15 1.81
C GLU A 429 -9.13 -4.31 1.02
N ASN A 430 -8.28 -3.58 1.75
CA ASN A 430 -7.20 -2.81 1.16
C ASN A 430 -5.85 -3.30 1.73
N LEU A 431 -5.22 -4.24 1.01
CA LEU A 431 -3.97 -4.86 1.45
C LEU A 431 -2.81 -3.86 1.56
N ALA A 432 -2.74 -2.87 0.66
CA ALA A 432 -1.70 -1.85 0.68
C ALA A 432 -1.82 -0.98 1.95
N GLN A 433 -3.04 -0.59 2.31
CA GLN A 433 -3.30 0.13 3.56
C GLN A 433 -2.98 -0.74 4.79
N LEU A 434 -3.35 -2.02 4.74
CA LEU A 434 -3.11 -2.96 5.84
C LEU A 434 -1.61 -3.18 6.09
N GLU A 435 -0.89 -3.67 5.08
CA GLU A 435 0.53 -4.04 5.21
C GLU A 435 1.46 -2.83 5.22
N GLY A 436 1.11 -1.77 4.49
CA GLY A 436 1.95 -0.58 4.37
C GLY A 436 1.81 0.43 5.51
N CYS A 437 0.70 0.42 6.25
CA CYS A 437 0.40 1.46 7.23
C CYS A 437 -0.09 0.92 8.58
N ALA A 438 -1.19 0.17 8.56
CA ALA A 438 -1.86 -0.30 9.79
C ALA A 438 -1.01 -1.29 10.58
N LYS A 439 -0.51 -2.34 9.93
CA LYS A 439 0.25 -3.41 10.58
C LYS A 439 1.60 -2.95 11.14
N PRO A 440 2.45 -2.20 10.39
CA PRO A 440 3.68 -1.64 10.95
C PRO A 440 3.42 -0.74 12.17
N TYR A 441 2.32 0.04 12.15
CA TYR A 441 1.95 0.87 13.28
C TYR A 441 1.57 0.03 14.51
N PHE A 442 0.76 -1.00 14.35
CA PHE A 442 0.40 -1.88 15.46
C PHE A 442 1.62 -2.60 16.05
N GLU A 443 2.51 -3.14 15.20
CA GLU A 443 3.74 -3.80 15.69
C GLU A 443 4.64 -2.80 16.45
N SER A 444 4.74 -1.57 15.96
CA SER A 444 5.46 -0.51 16.67
C SER A 444 4.76 -0.11 17.98
N LEU A 445 3.44 -0.12 18.01
CA LEU A 445 2.64 0.17 19.20
C LEU A 445 2.90 -0.86 20.30
N GLY A 446 2.88 -2.15 19.95
CA GLY A 446 3.15 -3.23 20.89
C GLY A 446 4.52 -3.10 21.54
N ARG A 447 5.57 -2.95 20.72
CA ARG A 447 6.94 -2.71 21.22
C ARG A 447 7.01 -1.47 22.13
N ASN A 448 6.34 -0.38 21.76
CA ASN A 448 6.39 0.86 22.55
C ASN A 448 5.68 0.73 23.92
N ILE A 449 4.64 -0.08 24.01
CA ILE A 449 3.92 -0.34 25.26
C ILE A 449 4.76 -1.25 26.16
N GLU A 450 5.38 -2.29 25.61
CA GLU A 450 6.27 -3.21 26.32
C GLU A 450 7.52 -2.49 26.85
N GLU A 451 8.13 -1.59 26.07
CA GLU A 451 9.26 -0.76 26.49
C GLU A 451 8.91 0.15 27.69
N GLN A 452 7.64 0.50 27.86
CA GLN A 452 7.14 1.25 29.01
C GLN A 452 6.83 0.37 30.24
N GLY A 453 7.11 -0.93 30.16
CA GLY A 453 6.86 -1.91 31.22
C GLY A 453 5.40 -2.28 31.38
N VAL A 454 4.58 -2.09 30.33
CA VAL A 454 3.18 -2.49 30.30
C VAL A 454 3.05 -3.68 29.34
N GLU A 455 2.33 -4.72 29.75
CA GLU A 455 2.06 -5.87 28.88
C GLU A 455 1.16 -5.42 27.72
N PHE A 456 1.57 -5.73 26.50
CA PHE A 456 0.77 -5.42 25.33
C PHE A 456 -0.31 -6.48 25.12
N ASP A 457 -1.56 -6.06 25.28
CA ASP A 457 -2.75 -6.85 25.00
C ASP A 457 -3.55 -6.24 23.83
N PRO A 458 -3.66 -6.92 22.67
CA PRO A 458 -4.45 -6.46 21.53
C PRO A 458 -5.90 -6.10 21.87
N GLU A 459 -6.57 -6.82 22.76
CA GLU A 459 -7.97 -6.59 23.12
C GLU A 459 -8.15 -5.30 23.92
N LEU A 460 -7.18 -4.99 24.77
CA LEU A 460 -7.20 -3.78 25.61
C LEU A 460 -6.68 -2.54 24.87
N HIS A 461 -5.75 -2.74 23.93
CA HIS A 461 -5.07 -1.65 23.21
C HIS A 461 -5.65 -1.38 21.82
N THR A 462 -6.77 -2.03 21.47
CA THR A 462 -7.57 -1.68 20.29
C THR A 462 -9.03 -1.42 20.65
N SER A 463 -9.74 -0.73 19.76
CA SER A 463 -11.17 -0.46 19.95
C SER A 463 -11.91 -0.39 18.62
N TRP A 464 -13.12 -0.94 18.58
CA TRP A 464 -14.03 -0.77 17.47
C TRP A 464 -14.79 0.55 17.62
N ALA A 465 -14.75 1.40 16.60
CA ALA A 465 -15.43 2.69 16.61
C ALA A 465 -15.92 3.09 15.22
N PHE A 466 -16.90 3.99 15.18
CA PHE A 466 -17.54 4.47 13.97
C PHE A 466 -16.96 5.80 13.51
N HIS A 467 -16.87 5.99 12.20
CA HIS A 467 -16.48 7.23 11.57
C HIS A 467 -17.50 7.66 10.53
N GLY A 468 -18.05 8.87 10.68
CA GLY A 468 -18.96 9.48 9.73
C GLY A 468 -18.23 10.39 8.76
N GLY A 469 -18.70 10.44 7.52
CA GLY A 469 -18.21 11.37 6.52
C GLY A 469 -19.19 11.49 5.36
N LEU A 470 -18.90 12.40 4.43
CA LEU A 470 -19.54 12.40 3.11
C LEU A 470 -19.10 11.15 2.35
N SER A 471 -19.97 10.59 1.50
CA SER A 471 -19.68 9.37 0.74
C SER A 471 -18.35 9.42 0.00
N GLU A 472 -18.04 10.55 -0.62
CA GLU A 472 -16.77 10.77 -1.34
C GLU A 472 -15.54 10.73 -0.41
N ASN A 473 -15.66 11.23 0.83
CA ASN A 473 -14.58 11.17 1.81
C ASN A 473 -14.34 9.74 2.28
N LEU A 474 -15.43 8.99 2.51
CA LEU A 474 -15.33 7.58 2.91
C LEU A 474 -14.74 6.73 1.78
N GLU A 475 -15.13 6.99 0.54
CA GLU A 475 -14.57 6.35 -0.64
C GLU A 475 -13.07 6.64 -0.78
N SER A 476 -12.65 7.89 -0.59
CA SER A 476 -11.23 8.27 -0.58
C SER A 476 -10.44 7.55 0.52
N ILE A 477 -11.01 7.37 1.71
CA ILE A 477 -10.36 6.65 2.82
C ILE A 477 -10.19 5.16 2.46
N VAL A 478 -11.20 4.57 1.82
CA VAL A 478 -11.20 3.15 1.41
C VAL A 478 -10.25 2.90 0.24
N SER A 479 -10.20 3.80 -0.74
CA SER A 479 -9.43 3.63 -1.98
C SER A 479 -7.95 4.03 -1.87
N CYS A 480 -7.56 4.75 -0.81
CA CYS A 480 -6.20 5.26 -0.68
C CYS A 480 -5.15 4.13 -0.64
N ARG A 481 -4.12 4.25 -1.49
CA ARG A 481 -3.05 3.23 -1.65
C ARG A 481 -1.95 3.30 -0.60
N MET A 482 -1.81 4.42 0.11
CA MET A 482 -0.68 4.65 1.03
C MET A 482 -1.12 4.85 2.49
N ALA A 483 -2.14 5.68 2.73
CA ALA A 483 -2.60 6.05 4.06
C ALA A 483 -4.10 6.33 4.01
N GLY A 484 -4.94 5.46 4.59
CA GLY A 484 -6.40 5.66 4.53
C GLY A 484 -6.85 6.91 5.25
N PHE A 485 -6.85 6.89 6.58
CA PHE A 485 -7.14 8.08 7.36
C PHE A 485 -5.98 9.06 7.29
N GLN A 486 -6.31 10.34 7.14
CA GLN A 486 -5.33 11.43 7.12
C GLN A 486 -5.65 12.41 8.27
N PRO A 487 -5.20 12.11 9.51
CA PRO A 487 -5.56 12.88 10.70
C PRO A 487 -5.23 14.37 10.68
N LEU A 488 -4.24 14.77 9.86
CA LEU A 488 -3.82 16.17 9.71
C LEU A 488 -4.44 16.87 8.50
N ALA A 489 -5.16 16.13 7.65
CA ALA A 489 -5.89 16.66 6.48
C ALA A 489 -7.40 16.76 6.71
N ALA A 490 -7.93 16.20 7.81
CA ALA A 490 -9.35 16.23 8.12
C ALA A 490 -9.86 17.68 8.30
N GLY A 491 -10.74 18.10 7.39
CA GLY A 491 -11.33 19.44 7.38
C GLY A 491 -12.16 19.75 8.63
N SER A 492 -11.73 20.75 9.38
CA SER A 492 -12.47 21.95 9.87
C SER A 492 -13.99 21.91 10.12
N ARG A 493 -14.60 20.77 10.46
CA ARG A 493 -15.98 20.73 10.98
C ARG A 493 -15.97 20.62 12.51
N GLY A 494 -16.06 21.78 13.15
CA GLY A 494 -16.15 21.93 14.61
C GLY A 494 -14.86 22.43 15.24
N SER A 495 -14.99 23.05 16.41
CA SER A 495 -13.85 23.29 17.29
C SER A 495 -13.17 21.95 17.55
N LEU A 496 -11.85 21.86 17.40
CA LEU A 496 -11.06 20.66 17.71
C LEU A 496 -10.97 20.49 19.23
N VAL A 497 -12.11 20.20 19.88
CA VAL A 497 -12.28 20.24 21.35
C VAL A 497 -11.31 19.30 22.05
N TRP A 498 -10.92 18.20 21.40
CA TRP A 498 -10.00 17.20 21.95
C TRP A 498 -8.67 17.11 21.19
N GLY A 499 -8.38 18.13 20.36
CA GLY A 499 -7.15 18.24 19.58
C GLY A 499 -7.29 17.88 18.11
N SER A 500 -6.24 18.13 17.34
CA SER A 500 -6.20 17.78 15.91
C SER A 500 -6.01 16.27 15.72
N GLY A 501 -6.80 15.67 14.85
CA GLY A 501 -6.69 14.27 14.48
C GLY A 501 -7.95 13.78 13.76
N THR A 502 -8.05 12.48 13.54
CA THR A 502 -9.28 11.84 13.03
C THR A 502 -10.16 11.45 14.20
N TYR A 503 -11.43 11.84 14.17
CA TYR A 503 -12.40 11.61 15.23
C TYR A 503 -13.23 10.36 14.92
N PHE A 504 -13.45 9.54 15.95
CA PHE A 504 -14.25 8.33 15.91
C PHE A 504 -15.18 8.32 17.12
N ALA A 505 -16.37 7.75 16.96
CA ALA A 505 -17.35 7.63 18.03
C ALA A 505 -17.56 6.16 18.38
N ARG A 506 -17.74 5.88 19.67
CA ARG A 506 -18.10 4.55 20.16
C ARG A 506 -19.39 4.03 19.53
N GLU A 507 -20.34 4.93 19.26
CA GLU A 507 -21.72 4.58 18.89
C GLU A 507 -22.11 5.09 17.50
N ALA A 508 -22.71 4.21 16.69
CA ALA A 508 -23.26 4.55 15.39
C ALA A 508 -24.37 5.62 15.48
N ARG A 509 -25.15 5.58 16.57
CA ARG A 509 -26.20 6.56 16.84
C ARG A 509 -25.68 7.98 16.90
N TYR A 510 -24.56 8.18 17.61
CA TYR A 510 -23.91 9.49 17.71
C TYR A 510 -23.47 9.99 16.33
N VAL A 511 -22.86 9.12 15.52
CA VAL A 511 -22.41 9.46 14.16
C VAL A 511 -23.59 9.87 13.26
N SER A 512 -24.68 9.09 13.30
CA SER A 512 -25.86 9.33 12.46
C SER A 512 -26.65 10.57 12.90
N GLU A 513 -27.04 10.65 14.17
CA GLU A 513 -27.91 11.73 14.68
C GLU A 513 -27.15 13.03 14.94
N GLY A 514 -25.83 12.96 15.20
CA GLY A 514 -24.94 14.12 15.33
C GLY A 514 -24.59 14.80 14.00
N GLY A 515 -25.09 14.29 12.86
CA GLY A 515 -24.91 14.92 11.55
C GLY A 515 -23.56 14.65 10.89
N PHE A 516 -22.79 13.69 11.40
CA PHE A 516 -21.45 13.38 10.90
C PHE A 516 -21.44 12.62 9.57
N CYS A 517 -22.57 11.99 9.19
CA CYS A 517 -22.78 11.35 7.88
C CYS A 517 -23.15 12.33 6.74
N GLY A 518 -23.05 13.65 6.93
CA GLY A 518 -23.27 14.63 5.87
C GLY A 518 -24.71 14.75 5.36
N LYS A 519 -24.93 14.93 4.05
CA LYS A 519 -26.27 14.87 3.42
C LYS A 519 -26.55 13.43 2.93
N PRO A 520 -27.80 12.93 2.95
CA PRO A 520 -28.12 11.65 2.34
C PRO A 520 -27.78 11.64 0.84
N ASN A 521 -27.43 10.47 0.34
CA ASN A 521 -27.28 10.18 -1.08
C ASN A 521 -28.60 10.38 -1.84
N PRO A 522 -28.58 10.50 -3.19
CA PRO A 522 -29.79 10.65 -3.99
C PRO A 522 -30.84 9.54 -3.78
N ASP A 523 -30.40 8.34 -3.41
CA ASP A 523 -31.27 7.21 -3.08
C ASP A 523 -31.82 7.24 -1.63
N GLY A 524 -31.50 8.28 -0.87
CA GLY A 524 -31.89 8.48 0.52
C GLY A 524 -31.01 7.77 1.55
N THR A 525 -29.94 7.07 1.13
CA THR A 525 -29.04 6.37 2.03
C THR A 525 -27.99 7.30 2.65
N ARG A 526 -27.39 6.84 3.74
CA ARG A 526 -26.20 7.43 4.35
C ARG A 526 -25.18 6.33 4.58
N GLN A 527 -23.93 6.75 4.75
CA GLN A 527 -22.81 5.86 4.96
C GLN A 527 -22.00 6.24 6.19
N MET A 528 -21.42 5.25 6.84
CA MET A 528 -20.40 5.40 7.87
C MET A 528 -19.43 4.23 7.81
N LEU A 529 -18.22 4.43 8.32
CA LEU A 529 -17.25 3.36 8.48
C LEU A 529 -17.31 2.78 9.89
N LEU A 530 -17.12 1.47 10.00
CA LEU A 530 -16.73 0.79 11.24
C LEU A 530 -15.23 0.48 11.15
N CYS A 531 -14.47 0.95 12.12
CA CYS A 531 -13.00 0.93 12.10
C CYS A 531 -12.44 0.22 13.32
N LEU A 532 -11.33 -0.48 13.13
CA LEU A 532 -10.49 -0.97 14.21
C LEU A 532 -9.43 0.09 14.51
N LEU A 533 -9.47 0.65 15.72
CA LEU A 533 -8.54 1.67 16.20
C LEU A 533 -7.43 1.01 17.01
N MET A 534 -6.18 1.40 16.77
CA MET A 534 -5.04 1.08 17.63
C MET A 534 -4.88 2.17 18.69
N THR A 535 -5.74 2.12 19.71
CA THR A 535 -5.86 3.16 20.75
C THR A 535 -4.64 3.20 21.67
N GLY A 536 -3.99 2.06 21.92
CA GLY A 536 -2.83 1.97 22.78
C GLY A 536 -3.11 2.49 24.19
N LEU A 537 -2.18 3.29 24.71
CA LEU A 537 -2.36 4.07 25.95
C LEU A 537 -2.92 5.45 25.62
N PRO A 538 -4.20 5.75 25.94
CA PRO A 538 -4.80 7.05 25.65
C PRO A 538 -4.49 8.11 26.70
N CYS A 539 -4.57 9.38 26.32
CA CYS A 539 -4.68 10.52 27.25
C CYS A 539 -6.01 11.26 27.09
N LEU A 540 -6.32 12.15 28.05
CA LEU A 540 -7.44 13.08 27.89
C LEU A 540 -7.14 14.07 26.75
N GLY A 541 -8.11 14.27 25.86
CA GLY A 541 -7.99 15.21 24.76
C GLY A 541 -7.91 16.66 25.21
N ASP A 542 -7.14 17.46 24.48
CA ASP A 542 -6.94 18.89 24.73
C ASP A 542 -6.90 19.63 23.38
N PRO A 543 -7.57 20.79 23.23
CA PRO A 543 -7.51 21.59 22.00
C PRO A 543 -6.09 21.99 21.55
N GLN A 544 -5.11 21.98 22.46
CA GLN A 544 -3.71 22.27 22.20
C GLN A 544 -2.93 21.09 21.62
N HIS A 545 -3.49 19.88 21.60
CA HIS A 545 -2.86 18.73 20.94
C HIS A 545 -2.84 18.97 19.42
N LYS A 546 -1.65 19.25 18.87
CA LYS A 546 -1.41 19.57 17.45
C LYS A 546 -0.63 18.46 16.76
N GLY A 547 -1.28 17.31 16.54
CA GLY A 547 -0.75 16.17 15.79
C GLY A 547 0.26 15.31 16.56
N VAL A 548 0.83 15.82 17.66
CA VAL A 548 1.72 15.06 18.54
C VAL A 548 1.19 15.14 19.96
N LEU A 549 1.00 13.98 20.59
CA LEU A 549 0.50 13.87 21.96
C LEU A 549 1.61 14.09 23.01
N PRO A 550 1.26 14.46 24.25
CA PRO A 550 2.23 14.66 25.33
C PRO A 550 3.00 13.38 25.67
N PHE A 551 4.17 13.54 26.30
CA PHE A 551 4.91 12.42 26.84
C PHE A 551 4.16 11.83 28.04
N ARG A 552 4.01 10.50 28.06
CA ARG A 552 3.57 9.76 29.24
C ARG A 552 4.77 9.53 30.17
N ASN A 553 5.84 8.99 29.59
CA ASN A 553 7.14 8.81 30.24
C ASN A 553 8.23 8.96 29.18
N LYS A 554 9.15 9.92 29.29
CA LYS A 554 10.14 10.17 28.24
C LYS A 554 11.00 8.91 27.99
N PRO A 555 11.21 8.48 26.74
CA PRO A 555 10.86 9.16 25.48
C PRO A 555 9.48 8.80 24.87
N HIS A 556 8.61 8.09 25.59
CA HIS A 556 7.33 7.56 25.09
C HIS A 556 6.15 8.53 25.28
N ARG A 557 5.33 8.65 24.24
CA ARG A 557 4.12 9.50 24.19
C ARG A 557 2.86 8.65 24.34
N TYR A 558 1.74 9.32 24.60
CA TYR A 558 0.43 8.69 24.42
C TYR A 558 0.16 8.39 22.95
N HIS A 559 -0.71 7.42 22.68
CA HIS A 559 -0.93 6.87 21.34
C HIS A 559 -2.22 7.38 20.70
N SER A 560 -3.21 7.71 21.54
CA SER A 560 -4.47 8.33 21.14
C SER A 560 -4.95 9.29 22.22
N SER A 561 -5.97 10.08 21.92
CA SER A 561 -6.66 10.89 22.92
C SER A 561 -8.15 10.60 22.94
N VAL A 562 -8.76 10.71 24.11
CA VAL A 562 -10.18 10.44 24.34
C VAL A 562 -10.84 11.59 25.07
N ASP A 563 -12.16 11.67 24.98
CA ASP A 563 -12.94 12.68 25.68
C ASP A 563 -13.05 12.40 27.20
N SER A 564 -13.03 11.13 27.60
CA SER A 564 -13.09 10.68 28.99
C SER A 564 -12.23 9.44 29.18
N LEU A 565 -11.43 9.41 30.26
CA LEU A 565 -10.58 8.24 30.59
C LEU A 565 -11.36 7.12 31.27
N SER A 566 -12.50 7.43 31.91
CA SER A 566 -13.30 6.44 32.63
C SER A 566 -14.32 5.74 31.76
N SER A 567 -14.87 6.45 30.76
CA SER A 567 -15.84 5.91 29.80
C SER A 567 -15.70 6.68 28.49
N PRO A 568 -14.72 6.30 27.64
CA PRO A 568 -14.50 6.97 26.36
C PRO A 568 -15.72 6.80 25.42
N GLU A 569 -16.21 7.91 24.90
CA GLU A 569 -17.25 7.94 23.85
C GLU A 569 -16.68 8.42 22.52
N ILE A 570 -15.65 9.28 22.56
CA ILE A 570 -14.97 9.83 21.39
C ILE A 570 -13.49 9.51 21.45
N PHE A 571 -12.96 8.99 20.34
CA PHE A 571 -11.55 8.67 20.16
C PHE A 571 -10.95 9.55 19.07
N ILE A 572 -9.74 10.03 19.30
CA ILE A 572 -9.00 10.86 18.36
C ILE A 572 -7.65 10.21 18.13
N THR A 573 -7.35 9.88 16.87
CA THR A 573 -6.05 9.34 16.45
C THR A 573 -5.26 10.39 15.67
N GLN A 574 -3.96 10.46 15.91
CA GLN A 574 -3.06 11.44 15.27
C GLN A 574 -2.19 10.83 14.16
N HIS A 575 -2.20 9.50 14.03
CA HIS A 575 -1.40 8.78 13.05
C HIS A 575 -2.30 8.03 12.04
N ALA A 576 -1.92 8.05 10.76
CA ALA A 576 -2.69 7.43 9.68
C ALA A 576 -2.87 5.91 9.87
N GLY A 577 -1.84 5.23 10.37
CA GLY A 577 -1.85 3.80 10.65
C GLY A 577 -2.56 3.40 11.95
N ALA A 578 -3.07 4.37 12.72
CA ALA A 578 -3.75 4.09 14.00
C ALA A 578 -5.23 3.72 13.85
N ALA A 579 -5.76 3.68 12.62
CA ALA A 579 -7.13 3.31 12.35
C ALA A 579 -7.20 2.53 11.03
N LEU A 580 -7.88 1.38 11.05
CA LEU A 580 -8.15 0.58 9.89
C LEU A 580 -9.65 0.59 9.58
N PRO A 581 -10.08 1.09 8.41
CA PRO A 581 -11.47 0.97 7.97
C PRO A 581 -11.74 -0.50 7.65
N ALA A 582 -12.70 -1.09 8.36
CA ALA A 582 -13.03 -2.49 8.23
C ALA A 582 -14.32 -2.66 7.44
N TYR A 583 -15.39 -1.93 7.77
CA TYR A 583 -16.66 -2.04 7.06
C TYR A 583 -17.17 -0.67 6.63
N LEU A 584 -17.77 -0.62 5.44
CA LEU A 584 -18.63 0.46 5.00
C LEU A 584 -20.10 0.05 5.23
N ILE A 585 -20.78 0.78 6.11
CA ILE A 585 -22.16 0.52 6.48
C ILE A 585 -23.05 1.53 5.78
N THR A 586 -24.02 1.04 5.01
CA THR A 586 -25.03 1.87 4.33
C THR A 586 -26.40 1.67 4.99
N PHE A 587 -27.10 2.76 5.28
CA PHE A 587 -28.38 2.73 6.00
C PHE A 587 -29.29 3.90 5.61
N TYR A 588 -30.58 3.82 5.93
CA TYR A 588 -31.54 4.92 5.78
C TYR A 588 -31.79 5.61 7.12
N SER A 589 -31.81 6.95 7.16
CA SER A 589 -32.17 7.70 8.37
C SER A 589 -33.67 7.76 8.67
N THR A 590 -34.50 7.46 7.69
CA THR A 590 -35.96 7.43 7.81
C THR A 590 -36.49 6.32 6.91
N ARG A 591 -37.49 5.54 7.38
CA ARG A 591 -38.12 4.48 6.57
C ARG A 591 -38.44 5.00 5.17
N CYS A 592 -37.89 4.35 4.16
CA CYS A 592 -38.20 4.64 2.77
C CYS A 592 -39.71 4.40 2.56
N PRO A 593 -40.49 5.38 2.03
CA PRO A 593 -41.92 5.20 1.78
C PRO A 593 -42.25 4.06 0.79
N ALA A 594 -41.26 3.58 0.04
CA ALA A 594 -41.43 2.63 -1.07
C ALA A 594 -41.55 1.15 -0.65
N LEU A 595 -41.44 0.81 0.64
CA LEU A 595 -41.62 -0.57 1.13
C LEU A 595 -42.68 -0.61 2.23
N SER A 596 -43.92 -0.30 1.87
CA SER A 596 -45.09 -0.42 2.74
C SER A 596 -45.98 -1.62 2.39
N THR A 597 -45.41 -2.79 2.10
CA THR A 597 -46.22 -4.03 2.05
C THR A 597 -45.44 -5.24 2.55
N SER A 598 -45.47 -5.47 3.86
CA SER A 598 -45.80 -6.77 4.48
C SER A 598 -45.59 -6.70 5.99
N SER A 599 -46.71 -6.69 6.70
CA SER A 599 -46.81 -6.94 8.13
C SER A 599 -46.43 -8.39 8.43
N CYS A 600 -45.31 -8.61 9.14
CA CYS A 600 -45.16 -9.74 10.06
C CYS A 600 -43.89 -9.58 10.94
N TYR A 601 -44.05 -9.94 12.23
CA TYR A 601 -43.05 -10.08 13.28
C TYR A 601 -42.54 -8.82 14.03
N ARG A 602 -43.41 -8.30 14.91
CA ARG A 602 -43.03 -7.97 16.29
C ARG A 602 -44.00 -8.67 17.23
N GLN A 603 -43.58 -9.78 17.82
CA GLN A 603 -44.01 -10.24 19.14
C GLN A 603 -43.18 -11.48 19.49
N GLY A 604 -42.40 -11.39 20.56
CA GLY A 604 -41.57 -12.49 21.04
C GLY A 604 -40.51 -12.01 22.01
N GLY A 605 -40.94 -11.42 23.14
CA GLY A 605 -40.09 -11.37 24.32
C GLY A 605 -39.91 -12.79 24.83
N PHE A 606 -38.66 -13.26 24.90
CA PHE A 606 -38.30 -14.46 25.65
C PHE A 606 -37.37 -14.05 26.78
N LEU A 607 -37.94 -14.01 27.99
CA LEU A 607 -37.24 -14.15 29.25
C LEU A 607 -36.74 -15.60 29.34
N LEU A 608 -35.46 -15.79 29.68
CA LEU A 608 -34.97 -17.00 30.34
C LEU A 608 -33.96 -16.62 31.45
N PRO A 609 -33.82 -17.45 32.49
CA PRO A 609 -33.67 -16.99 33.87
C PRO A 609 -32.30 -17.28 34.50
N GLY A 610 -31.89 -16.38 35.41
CA GLY A 610 -31.09 -16.61 36.62
C GLY A 610 -29.65 -17.11 36.44
N TRP A 611 -28.70 -16.43 37.05
CA TRP A 611 -27.64 -17.00 37.90
C TRP A 611 -27.06 -15.93 38.83
N ASP A 612 -26.66 -16.40 40.00
CA ASP A 612 -26.54 -15.75 41.29
C ASP A 612 -25.51 -14.61 41.40
N ASP A 613 -25.87 -13.65 42.26
CA ASP A 613 -24.95 -12.70 42.90
C ASP A 613 -24.03 -13.44 43.88
N SER A 614 -22.71 -13.37 43.67
CA SER A 614 -21.77 -13.34 44.79
C SER A 614 -20.49 -12.61 44.42
N SER A 615 -20.23 -11.62 45.27
CA SER A 615 -19.10 -10.69 45.35
C SER A 615 -17.72 -11.30 45.12
N GLU A 616 -16.88 -10.60 44.34
CA GLU A 616 -15.51 -10.24 44.75
C GLU A 616 -14.98 -9.10 43.85
N LEU A 617 -14.22 -8.18 44.46
CA LEU A 617 -13.78 -6.89 43.92
C LEU A 617 -13.09 -6.99 42.55
N GLY A 618 -13.75 -6.50 41.50
CA GLY A 618 -13.28 -6.59 40.11
C GLY A 618 -12.76 -5.28 39.55
N THR A 619 -11.53 -5.31 39.04
CA THR A 619 -10.92 -4.34 38.14
C THR A 619 -11.75 -4.17 36.86
N SER A 620 -11.84 -2.92 36.36
CA SER A 620 -12.74 -2.54 35.26
C SER A 620 -12.44 -3.28 33.96
N ARG A 621 -13.38 -4.13 33.53
CA ARG A 621 -13.37 -4.83 32.23
C ARG A 621 -14.35 -4.15 31.27
N PHE A 622 -13.85 -3.56 30.19
CA PHE A 622 -14.65 -3.19 29.03
C PHE A 622 -14.93 -4.43 28.18
N LEU A 623 -16.03 -5.12 28.46
CA LEU A 623 -16.55 -6.22 27.64
C LEU A 623 -17.63 -5.69 26.69
N THR A 624 -17.44 -5.89 25.39
CA THR A 624 -18.50 -5.83 24.36
C THR A 624 -19.60 -6.85 24.69
N ALA A 625 -20.85 -6.52 24.38
CA ALA A 625 -22.02 -7.32 24.77
C ALA A 625 -22.28 -8.57 23.90
N ALA A 626 -21.35 -8.97 23.03
CA ALA A 626 -21.47 -10.20 22.23
C ALA A 626 -20.06 -10.70 21.86
N GLY A 627 -19.53 -11.64 22.63
CA GLY A 627 -18.21 -12.25 22.41
C GLY A 627 -18.17 -13.18 21.20
N ALA A 628 -18.19 -12.61 19.98
CA ALA A 628 -17.89 -13.32 18.75
C ALA A 628 -17.00 -12.45 17.84
N PRO A 629 -15.86 -12.96 17.34
CA PRO A 629 -14.96 -12.19 16.48
C PRO A 629 -15.55 -12.00 15.06
N LEU A 630 -15.26 -10.84 14.47
CA LEU A 630 -15.67 -10.45 13.12
C LEU A 630 -14.76 -11.03 12.01
N PRO A 631 -15.28 -11.60 10.91
CA PRO A 631 -14.51 -12.22 9.81
C PRO A 631 -13.53 -11.35 9.00
N ILE A 632 -13.49 -10.02 9.14
CA ILE A 632 -12.30 -9.25 8.70
C ILE A 632 -11.02 -9.69 9.43
N LEU A 633 -11.17 -10.26 10.62
CA LEU A 633 -10.12 -10.94 11.36
C LEU A 633 -9.63 -12.22 10.66
N ASP A 634 -10.30 -12.73 9.61
CA ASP A 634 -9.84 -13.88 8.82
C ASP A 634 -8.76 -13.56 7.76
N ARG A 635 -8.58 -12.28 7.38
CA ARG A 635 -7.35 -11.84 6.68
C ARG A 635 -6.30 -11.26 7.63
N PHE A 636 -6.75 -10.86 8.82
CA PHE A 636 -5.93 -10.61 10.01
C PHE A 636 -5.57 -11.91 10.75
N CYS A 637 -5.79 -13.10 10.18
CA CYS A 637 -5.88 -14.37 10.94
C CYS A 637 -4.59 -14.90 11.56
N ASP A 638 -3.45 -14.26 11.31
CA ASP A 638 -2.22 -14.50 12.07
C ASP A 638 -2.02 -13.45 13.20
N PHE A 639 -3.04 -12.62 13.48
CA PHE A 639 -3.00 -11.50 14.41
C PHE A 639 -4.29 -11.30 15.23
N GLY A 640 -5.45 -11.68 14.69
CA GLY A 640 -6.76 -11.58 15.34
C GLY A 640 -7.20 -12.81 16.14
N LYS A 641 -6.39 -13.88 16.23
CA LYS A 641 -6.79 -15.12 16.92
C LYS A 641 -6.47 -15.18 18.41
N GLU A 642 -6.02 -14.07 18.97
CA GLU A 642 -6.14 -13.75 20.40
C GLU A 642 -7.29 -12.75 20.68
N VAL A 643 -8.12 -12.40 19.69
CA VAL A 643 -9.15 -11.34 19.75
C VAL A 643 -10.57 -11.92 19.56
N ALA A 644 -10.88 -13.04 20.24
CA ALA A 644 -12.15 -13.78 20.10
C ALA A 644 -12.56 -14.52 21.38
#